data_AF-A0A814QYG6-F1
#
_entry.id   AF-A0A814QYG6-F1
#
_cell.length_a   1.000
_cell.length_b   1.000
_cell.length_c   1.000
_cell.angle_alpha   90.00
_cell.angle_beta   90.00
_cell.angle_gamma   90.00
#
_symmetry.space_group_name_H-M   'P 1'
#
loop_
_entity.id
_entity.type
_entity.pdbx_description
1 polymer ?
#
loop_
_entity_poly.entity_id
_entity_poly.type
_entity_poly.pdbx_seq_one_letter_code
_entity_poly.pdbx_strand_id
1 'polypeptide(L)'
;MQYNHIVVFILVFIFVIYGQSLQFCQKLPKHFIINAIDNDKIKSNRNQCFTIGYCHMTIITTNQYHIINFEQNYIDQFIFSSINKLIIDHNQKNLSLIFSSILNNRIINTTEILMHNCYKNKKFIKRNTKEQYRDDSTSSIVITFNSSSFIDYHCQTLLDYPLRLSLRFRTLGRISSGVLLSLTQRKTSSLTIPFFIIEHSNGKVEITILQLDEKKVLSTVTTLQCGKNINNDNWHWLQLELDQNGIFTLVVDDDSRTSQIPSYVVGSWNLNAVLVGDTRRLSSDIFQPFIGYMSDLIFNDEYLFENLIKPHEQLVSNFHYYSQHIIIGYRISFFNLVTINTQKSYIAFSERENQNKNHGKLDIYFLFRSYVPDGIILYRYAQGLNEYFAIGLRAGILALFIDFGFGKRQIVSDESTKLADGKWHEVRVTRIGIDKIELIVDNRVNRSTLSANGIRNAVSLQPVLYVGGIPNNNNINLTGSGLNAHGFQGCLSSFIVDGRLLDYQRALVLNGQVKMNVCSDLNKLCYDFTCIHSGVCSTNENDEPNCDCIETSYIGERCDKLPKGFYFGKHHSIGSIEYVIPKVYQTDNDIISFGLQTSSISAQIFRLESDLNLYSLEYEIIRERSYIKLNMGTKQSDVYSGVAYVTDGMYHAIKIIRRFSIIELYVDGTRIKLEGGNKYSRQLEQQTFLKQQRLRIGNFKNASHWNGIIAGMFNKNFS
;
A
#
# COMPACT_ATOMS: atom_id res chain seq x y z
N MET A 1 -35.16 -43.07 -29.47
CA MET A 1 -35.93 -42.57 -30.64
C MET A 1 -35.39 -41.19 -30.97
N GLN A 2 -34.33 -41.12 -31.78
CA GLN A 2 -34.31 -40.97 -33.24
C GLN A 2 -34.13 -39.49 -33.64
N TYR A 3 -32.98 -39.22 -34.28
CA TYR A 3 -32.69 -38.15 -35.24
C TYR A 3 -32.65 -36.68 -34.72
N ASN A 4 -31.75 -35.78 -35.12
CA ASN A 4 -30.54 -35.80 -35.95
C ASN A 4 -29.88 -34.40 -35.91
N HIS A 5 -28.62 -34.31 -36.33
CA HIS A 5 -27.87 -33.11 -36.76
C HIS A 5 -27.18 -32.22 -35.70
N ILE A 6 -25.94 -32.58 -35.37
CA ILE A 6 -24.87 -31.62 -35.07
C ILE A 6 -24.02 -31.51 -36.34
N VAL A 7 -24.09 -30.37 -37.02
CA VAL A 7 -23.15 -30.00 -38.09
C VAL A 7 -22.11 -29.09 -37.46
N VAL A 8 -20.88 -29.59 -37.37
CA VAL A 8 -19.69 -28.83 -37.02
C VAL A 8 -19.25 -28.07 -38.28
N PHE A 9 -19.34 -26.75 -38.27
CA PHE A 9 -18.65 -25.90 -39.25
C PHE A 9 -17.42 -25.27 -38.58
N ILE A 10 -16.25 -25.84 -38.86
CA ILE A 10 -14.98 -25.15 -38.76
C ILE A 10 -14.83 -24.35 -40.06
N LEU A 11 -14.88 -23.03 -39.99
CA LEU A 11 -14.47 -22.17 -41.09
C LEU A 11 -13.21 -21.40 -40.67
N VAL A 12 -12.08 -21.95 -41.12
CA VAL A 12 -10.83 -21.22 -41.31
C VAL A 12 -11.02 -20.30 -42.51
N PHE A 13 -10.89 -19.00 -42.33
CA PHE A 13 -10.70 -18.08 -43.46
C PHE A 13 -9.39 -17.31 -43.27
N ILE A 14 -8.41 -17.73 -44.05
CA ILE A 14 -7.25 -16.93 -44.45
C ILE A 14 -7.68 -16.15 -45.69
N PHE A 15 -7.63 -14.82 -45.65
CA PHE A 15 -7.55 -14.00 -46.87
C PHE A 15 -6.54 -12.87 -46.65
N VAL A 16 -5.57 -12.81 -47.57
CA VAL A 16 -4.65 -11.70 -47.79
C VAL A 16 -4.84 -11.25 -49.24
N ILE A 17 -4.60 -9.95 -49.46
CA ILE A 17 -4.49 -9.18 -50.72
C ILE A 17 -5.87 -8.80 -51.33
N TYR A 18 -6.30 -7.54 -51.38
CA TYR A 18 -5.74 -6.40 -52.11
C TYR A 18 -6.39 -5.10 -51.61
N GLY A 19 -5.64 -3.99 -51.63
CA GLY A 19 -6.16 -2.69 -51.20
C GLY A 19 -7.35 -2.24 -52.04
N GLN A 20 -8.50 -2.06 -51.39
CA GLN A 20 -9.53 -1.08 -51.72
C GLN A 20 -10.59 -1.06 -50.60
N SER A 21 -11.01 0.14 -50.23
CA SER A 21 -12.00 0.47 -49.21
C SER A 21 -13.36 -0.21 -49.46
N LEU A 22 -13.86 -0.96 -48.48
CA LEU A 22 -15.25 -1.44 -48.45
C LEU A 22 -16.03 -0.71 -47.34
N GLN A 23 -16.86 0.25 -47.75
CA GLN A 23 -17.92 0.83 -46.94
C GLN A 23 -19.07 -0.19 -46.79
N PHE A 24 -19.50 -0.46 -45.55
CA PHE A 24 -20.78 -1.10 -45.30
C PHE A 24 -21.67 -0.18 -44.43
N CYS A 25 -22.73 0.33 -45.06
CA CYS A 25 -23.91 0.88 -44.39
C CYS A 25 -24.93 -0.25 -44.21
N GLN A 26 -25.29 -0.63 -42.98
CA GLN A 26 -26.52 -1.39 -42.74
C GLN A 26 -27.23 -0.96 -41.45
N LYS A 27 -28.55 -0.85 -41.58
CA LYS A 27 -29.54 -0.31 -40.65
C LYS A 27 -29.61 -1.09 -39.33
N LEU A 28 -29.58 -0.38 -38.20
CA LEU A 28 -29.96 -0.89 -36.87
C LEU A 28 -31.49 -1.15 -36.78
N PRO A 29 -31.95 -2.30 -36.23
CA PRO A 29 -33.34 -2.49 -35.80
C PRO A 29 -33.65 -1.83 -34.45
N LYS A 30 -34.96 -1.61 -34.20
CA LYS A 30 -35.60 -0.58 -33.37
C LYS A 30 -35.51 -0.67 -31.82
N HIS A 31 -34.61 -1.44 -31.21
CA HIS A 31 -34.53 -1.51 -29.75
C HIS A 31 -33.09 -1.44 -29.23
N PHE A 32 -32.54 -0.24 -29.20
CA PHE A 32 -31.37 0.10 -28.38
C PHE A 32 -31.61 1.48 -27.76
N ILE A 33 -31.73 1.53 -26.44
CA ILE A 33 -31.74 2.76 -25.65
C ILE A 33 -30.33 2.89 -25.08
N ILE A 34 -29.61 3.93 -25.47
CA ILE A 34 -28.35 4.33 -24.83
C ILE A 34 -28.73 5.36 -23.76
N ASN A 35 -28.59 5.01 -22.48
CA ASN A 35 -28.52 6.01 -21.42
C ASN A 35 -27.07 6.48 -21.30
N ALA A 36 -26.78 7.63 -21.91
CA ALA A 36 -25.54 8.37 -21.69
C ALA A 36 -25.79 9.45 -20.62
N ILE A 37 -25.00 9.42 -19.55
CA ILE A 37 -24.83 10.53 -18.61
C ILE A 37 -23.62 11.32 -19.11
N ASP A 38 -23.84 12.38 -19.88
CA ASP A 38 -23.77 13.78 -19.42
C ASP A 38 -23.75 14.76 -20.59
N ASN A 39 -24.19 15.98 -20.28
CA ASN A 39 -24.57 17.08 -21.15
C ASN A 39 -23.43 17.64 -22.03
N ASP A 40 -23.62 17.68 -23.36
CA ASP A 40 -23.67 18.95 -24.11
C ASP A 40 -23.99 18.77 -25.61
N LYS A 41 -24.63 19.79 -26.17
CA LYS A 41 -25.31 19.87 -27.47
C LYS A 41 -24.39 19.57 -28.68
N ILE A 42 -24.73 18.56 -29.48
CA ILE A 42 -24.28 18.48 -30.89
C ILE A 42 -25.48 18.27 -31.82
N LYS A 43 -25.70 19.26 -32.69
CA LYS A 43 -26.71 19.29 -33.75
C LYS A 43 -26.43 18.20 -34.80
N SER A 44 -27.49 17.54 -35.23
CA SER A 44 -27.46 16.56 -36.31
C SER A 44 -27.04 17.18 -37.64
N ASN A 45 -25.93 16.72 -38.21
CA ASN A 45 -25.70 16.77 -39.66
C ASN A 45 -25.31 15.38 -40.15
N ARG A 46 -26.04 14.90 -41.16
CA ARG A 46 -25.79 13.61 -41.82
C ARG A 46 -24.50 13.71 -42.63
N ASN A 47 -23.64 12.69 -42.51
CA ASN A 47 -22.36 12.44 -43.20
C ASN A 47 -21.09 12.86 -42.44
N GLN A 48 -20.70 12.07 -41.43
CA GLN A 48 -19.30 11.90 -41.03
C GLN A 48 -19.02 10.42 -40.72
N CYS A 49 -17.94 9.87 -41.27
CA CYS A 49 -17.42 8.53 -40.97
C CYS A 49 -16.44 8.62 -39.79
N PHE A 50 -16.55 7.72 -38.80
CA PHE A 50 -15.57 7.59 -37.71
C PHE A 50 -14.66 6.38 -37.97
N THR A 51 -13.37 6.55 -37.70
CA THR A 51 -12.38 5.45 -37.61
C THR A 51 -12.25 5.09 -36.13
N ILE A 52 -12.65 3.87 -35.74
CA ILE A 52 -12.46 3.34 -34.39
C ILE A 52 -11.34 2.30 -34.44
N GLY A 53 -10.23 2.58 -33.76
CA GLY A 53 -9.20 1.61 -33.43
C GLY A 53 -9.53 0.91 -32.11
N TYR A 54 -9.21 -0.39 -32.03
CA TYR A 54 -9.36 -1.33 -30.91
C TYR A 54 -10.76 -1.95 -30.71
N CYS A 55 -10.95 -3.15 -31.26
CA CYS A 55 -12.04 -4.05 -30.88
C CYS A 55 -11.67 -4.84 -29.61
N HIS A 56 -12.42 -4.62 -28.52
CA HIS A 56 -12.59 -5.58 -27.44
C HIS A 56 -13.53 -6.71 -27.93
N MET A 57 -13.15 -7.97 -27.73
CA MET A 57 -14.05 -9.11 -27.90
C MET A 57 -14.84 -9.32 -26.59
N THR A 58 -16.17 -9.30 -26.66
CA THR A 58 -17.05 -9.70 -25.55
C THR A 58 -17.87 -10.91 -26.00
N ILE A 59 -17.71 -12.03 -25.31
CA ILE A 59 -18.54 -13.23 -25.53
C ILE A 59 -19.76 -13.10 -24.62
N ILE A 60 -20.95 -13.05 -25.19
CA ILE A 60 -22.22 -13.10 -24.44
C ILE A 60 -22.77 -14.52 -24.58
N THR A 61 -22.87 -15.25 -23.47
CA THR A 61 -23.64 -16.49 -23.39
C THR A 61 -25.01 -16.20 -22.79
N THR A 62 -26.06 -16.54 -23.52
CA THR A 62 -27.45 -16.42 -23.05
C THR A 62 -27.85 -17.67 -22.27
N ASN A 63 -27.91 -17.56 -20.95
CA ASN A 63 -29.07 -17.91 -20.11
C ASN A 63 -28.66 -18.23 -18.67
N GLN A 64 -29.43 -17.64 -17.75
CA GLN A 64 -29.45 -17.78 -16.29
C GLN A 64 -28.56 -16.83 -15.48
N TYR A 65 -29.25 -16.12 -14.58
CA TYR A 65 -28.78 -15.02 -13.77
C TYR A 65 -27.85 -15.49 -12.65
N HIS A 66 -26.60 -15.04 -12.68
CA HIS A 66 -25.78 -14.77 -11.48
C HIS A 66 -24.83 -13.61 -11.82
N ILE A 67 -24.96 -12.49 -11.12
CA ILE A 67 -24.03 -11.38 -11.22
C ILE A 67 -22.79 -11.75 -10.40
N ILE A 68 -21.71 -12.10 -11.08
CA ILE A 68 -20.38 -12.26 -10.49
C ILE A 68 -19.50 -11.16 -11.10
N ASN A 69 -19.11 -10.18 -10.29
CA ASN A 69 -18.12 -9.17 -10.67
C ASN A 69 -16.73 -9.82 -10.66
N PHE A 70 -16.09 -9.92 -11.82
CA PHE A 70 -14.67 -10.28 -11.94
C PHE A 70 -13.84 -9.02 -12.12
N GLU A 71 -12.99 -8.70 -11.15
CA GLU A 71 -11.92 -7.70 -11.28
C GLU A 71 -10.79 -8.23 -12.18
N GLN A 72 -10.17 -7.29 -12.91
CA GLN A 72 -9.37 -7.46 -14.13
C GLN A 72 -7.99 -8.14 -13.97
N ASN A 73 -7.74 -8.89 -12.89
CA ASN A 73 -6.40 -9.41 -12.52
C ASN A 73 -6.24 -10.94 -12.58
N TYR A 74 -7.13 -11.69 -13.23
CA TYR A 74 -7.03 -13.16 -13.32
C TYR A 74 -6.87 -13.76 -14.72
N ILE A 75 -6.64 -12.94 -15.76
CA ILE A 75 -6.56 -13.45 -17.14
C ILE A 75 -5.19 -14.07 -17.48
N ASP A 76 -4.09 -13.62 -16.86
CA ASP A 76 -2.76 -14.09 -17.28
C ASP A 76 -2.35 -15.44 -16.67
N GLN A 77 -2.83 -15.78 -15.46
CA GLN A 77 -2.52 -17.08 -14.83
C GLN A 77 -3.41 -18.24 -15.30
N PHE A 78 -4.62 -17.97 -15.79
CA PHE A 78 -5.51 -19.02 -16.29
C PHE A 78 -5.14 -19.50 -17.70
N ILE A 79 -4.58 -18.60 -18.53
CA ILE A 79 -4.17 -18.90 -19.90
C ILE A 79 -2.86 -19.72 -19.92
N PHE A 80 -1.90 -19.44 -19.03
CA PHE A 80 -0.65 -20.23 -18.96
C PHE A 80 -0.81 -21.60 -18.28
N SER A 81 -1.73 -21.73 -17.33
CA SER A 81 -2.07 -23.00 -16.68
C SER A 81 -2.77 -23.97 -17.63
N SER A 82 -3.65 -23.46 -18.50
CA SER A 82 -4.45 -24.28 -19.42
C SER A 82 -3.66 -24.78 -20.64
N ILE A 83 -2.66 -24.02 -21.09
CA ILE A 83 -1.80 -24.42 -22.23
C ILE A 83 -0.78 -25.49 -21.80
N ASN A 84 -0.23 -25.40 -20.58
CA ASN A 84 0.69 -26.43 -20.08
C ASN A 84 -0.02 -27.74 -19.66
N LYS A 85 -1.32 -27.69 -19.34
CA LYS A 85 -2.11 -28.91 -19.05
C LYS A 85 -2.59 -29.65 -20.31
N LEU A 86 -2.63 -28.99 -21.47
CA LEU A 86 -2.94 -29.62 -22.77
C LEU A 86 -1.73 -30.33 -23.40
N ILE A 87 -0.52 -30.11 -22.88
CA ILE A 87 0.73 -30.69 -23.43
C ILE A 87 1.16 -31.96 -22.66
N ILE A 88 0.55 -32.29 -21.53
CA ILE A 88 0.97 -33.43 -20.69
C ILE A 88 0.01 -34.64 -20.74
N ASP A 89 -1.15 -34.55 -21.39
CA ASP A 89 -2.06 -35.70 -21.56
C ASP A 89 -2.48 -35.88 -23.02
N HIS A 90 -1.65 -36.56 -23.81
CA HIS A 90 -2.10 -37.71 -24.60
C HIS A 90 -0.92 -38.42 -25.28
N ASN A 91 -0.77 -39.69 -24.90
CA ASN A 91 0.19 -40.65 -25.44
C ASN A 91 0.08 -40.83 -26.96
N GLN A 92 1.26 -40.93 -27.55
CA GLN A 92 1.65 -41.54 -28.83
C GLN A 92 0.57 -42.35 -29.57
N LYS A 93 0.16 -41.86 -30.75
CA LYS A 93 0.14 -42.55 -32.07
C LYS A 93 -0.76 -41.73 -33.02
N ASN A 94 -0.26 -41.46 -34.23
CA ASN A 94 -0.91 -40.75 -35.36
C ASN A 94 -0.60 -39.25 -35.55
N LEU A 95 0.69 -38.89 -35.60
CA LEU A 95 1.13 -37.60 -36.14
C LEU A 95 1.98 -37.72 -37.43
N SER A 96 1.99 -38.90 -38.06
CA SER A 96 2.79 -39.18 -39.28
C SER A 96 2.01 -39.07 -40.60
N LEU A 97 0.82 -38.46 -40.65
CA LEU A 97 -0.03 -38.44 -41.85
C LEU A 97 -0.48 -37.04 -42.33
N ILE A 98 0.05 -35.95 -41.77
CA ILE A 98 -0.27 -34.58 -42.23
C ILE A 98 0.95 -33.87 -42.85
N PHE A 99 2.09 -34.57 -42.99
CA PHE A 99 3.33 -34.00 -43.51
C PHE A 99 3.69 -34.38 -44.96
N SER A 100 2.80 -34.99 -45.75
CA SER A 100 3.13 -35.40 -47.13
C SER A 100 2.32 -34.77 -48.28
N SER A 101 1.40 -33.83 -48.04
CA SER A 101 0.63 -33.18 -49.14
C SER A 101 0.91 -31.70 -49.38
N ILE A 102 1.81 -31.05 -48.62
CA ILE A 102 2.15 -29.62 -48.78
C ILE A 102 3.56 -29.42 -49.42
N LEU A 103 4.24 -30.51 -49.79
CA LEU A 103 5.57 -30.47 -50.41
C LEU A 103 5.58 -30.54 -51.94
N ASN A 104 4.43 -30.54 -52.61
CA ASN A 104 4.36 -30.58 -54.08
C ASN A 104 3.35 -29.55 -54.62
N ASN A 105 3.76 -28.29 -54.70
CA ASN A 105 3.43 -27.42 -55.83
C ASN A 105 4.33 -26.19 -55.85
N ARG A 106 5.25 -26.16 -56.84
CA ARG A 106 6.08 -25.01 -57.20
C ARG A 106 5.20 -23.92 -57.82
N ILE A 107 5.08 -22.77 -57.16
CA ILE A 107 4.74 -21.49 -57.81
C ILE A 107 5.75 -20.43 -57.35
N ILE A 108 6.84 -20.38 -58.11
CA ILE A 108 7.58 -19.23 -58.64
C ILE A 108 7.72 -17.96 -57.76
N ASN A 109 8.99 -17.66 -57.44
CA ASN A 109 9.58 -16.40 -56.96
C ASN A 109 8.93 -15.11 -57.50
N THR A 110 8.35 -14.31 -56.62
CA THR A 110 8.09 -12.86 -56.84
C THR A 110 8.26 -11.99 -55.59
N THR A 111 9.15 -12.35 -54.65
CA THR A 111 9.46 -11.51 -53.46
C THR A 111 10.82 -10.78 -53.55
N GLU A 112 11.53 -10.87 -54.68
CA GLU A 112 12.80 -10.15 -54.91
C GLU A 112 12.69 -8.81 -55.68
N ILE A 113 11.49 -8.32 -56.00
CA ILE A 113 11.33 -7.10 -56.85
C ILE A 113 10.72 -5.87 -56.13
N LEU A 114 10.32 -5.96 -54.86
CA LEU A 114 9.75 -4.80 -54.13
C LEU A 114 10.60 -4.27 -52.94
N MET A 115 11.77 -4.83 -52.69
CA MET A 115 12.73 -4.35 -51.69
C MET A 115 13.93 -3.60 -52.29
N HIS A 116 13.78 -3.02 -53.48
CA HIS A 116 14.87 -2.31 -54.15
C HIS A 116 14.63 -0.82 -54.52
N ASN A 117 13.54 -0.21 -54.06
CA ASN A 117 13.27 1.22 -54.32
C ASN A 117 13.02 2.12 -53.09
N CYS A 118 13.25 1.65 -51.86
CA CYS A 118 13.20 2.51 -50.66
C CYS A 118 14.56 2.80 -50.00
N TYR A 119 15.69 2.39 -50.61
CA TYR A 119 17.04 2.60 -50.05
C TYR A 119 17.93 3.57 -50.84
N LYS A 120 17.38 4.34 -51.79
CA LYS A 120 18.10 5.40 -52.49
C LYS A 120 17.31 6.72 -52.42
N ASN A 121 17.36 7.39 -51.27
CA ASN A 121 17.29 8.86 -51.14
C ASN A 121 17.16 9.31 -49.66
N LYS A 122 18.13 8.97 -48.80
CA LYS A 122 18.42 9.82 -47.64
C LYS A 122 19.67 10.66 -47.94
N LYS A 123 19.47 11.67 -48.78
CA LYS A 123 20.35 12.84 -48.81
C LYS A 123 20.32 13.48 -47.43
N PHE A 124 21.51 13.78 -46.91
CA PHE A 124 21.77 14.67 -45.79
C PHE A 124 20.76 15.83 -45.72
N ILE A 125 19.92 15.84 -44.69
CA ILE A 125 19.28 17.06 -44.20
C ILE A 125 19.99 17.37 -42.89
N LYS A 126 20.90 18.35 -42.93
CA LYS A 126 21.28 19.13 -41.75
C LYS A 126 19.99 19.76 -41.22
N ARG A 127 19.36 19.16 -40.21
CA ARG A 127 18.31 19.84 -39.46
C ARG A 127 18.97 20.79 -38.48
N ASN A 128 18.89 22.06 -38.85
CA ASN A 128 19.15 23.18 -37.96
C ASN A 128 18.26 23.07 -36.72
N THR A 129 18.85 23.55 -35.63
CA THR A 129 18.28 23.87 -34.32
C THR A 129 16.82 24.33 -34.32
N LYS A 130 16.08 23.85 -33.30
CA LYS A 130 14.67 24.13 -32.91
C LYS A 130 13.59 23.24 -33.54
N GLU A 131 13.37 22.05 -32.97
CA GLU A 131 12.06 21.39 -32.99
C GLU A 131 11.65 21.06 -31.54
N GLN A 132 10.78 21.93 -31.03
CA GLN A 132 9.96 21.74 -29.84
C GLN A 132 8.90 20.64 -30.08
N TYR A 133 8.59 19.88 -29.03
CA TYR A 133 7.48 18.93 -28.92
C TYR A 133 7.47 17.78 -29.96
N ARG A 134 8.11 16.65 -29.61
CA ARG A 134 7.68 15.35 -30.13
C ARG A 134 6.36 14.97 -29.48
N ASP A 135 5.37 14.76 -30.33
CA ASP A 135 4.04 14.25 -30.05
C ASP A 135 4.13 12.86 -29.36
N ASP A 136 3.35 12.63 -28.29
CA ASP A 136 3.29 11.36 -27.51
C ASP A 136 2.74 10.15 -28.33
N SER A 137 2.62 10.31 -29.65
CA SER A 137 2.06 9.35 -30.60
C SER A 137 3.12 8.51 -31.34
N THR A 138 4.42 8.74 -31.12
CA THR A 138 5.49 7.84 -31.60
C THR A 138 5.88 6.82 -30.54
N SER A 139 5.84 5.54 -30.92
CA SER A 139 6.03 4.34 -30.09
C SER A 139 7.42 4.17 -29.47
N SER A 140 7.85 5.05 -28.56
CA SER A 140 9.05 4.79 -27.76
C SER A 140 8.74 3.83 -26.61
N ILE A 141 9.65 2.87 -26.39
CA ILE A 141 9.52 1.93 -25.28
C ILE A 141 9.73 2.69 -23.97
N VAL A 142 8.69 2.71 -23.16
CA VAL A 142 8.76 3.21 -21.79
C VAL A 142 9.03 2.03 -20.86
N ILE A 143 10.02 2.18 -19.99
CA ILE A 143 10.36 1.20 -18.96
C ILE A 143 10.04 1.82 -17.60
N THR A 144 9.32 1.05 -16.79
CA THR A 144 9.02 1.37 -15.41
C THR A 144 10.12 0.82 -14.50
N PHE A 145 10.68 1.67 -13.64
CA PHE A 145 11.69 1.32 -12.64
C PHE A 145 11.10 1.40 -11.23
N ASN A 146 11.19 0.30 -10.48
CA ASN A 146 10.51 0.14 -9.19
C ASN A 146 11.40 -0.03 -7.96
N SER A 147 12.50 0.75 -7.87
CA SER A 147 13.61 0.63 -6.89
C SER A 147 14.40 -0.69 -6.91
N SER A 148 13.77 -1.79 -7.31
CA SER A 148 14.42 -3.10 -7.50
C SER A 148 14.69 -3.44 -8.97
N SER A 149 14.06 -2.70 -9.90
CA SER A 149 14.30 -2.83 -11.33
C SER A 149 15.67 -2.30 -11.71
N PHE A 150 16.42 -3.05 -12.51
CA PHE A 150 17.66 -2.59 -13.12
C PHE A 150 17.86 -3.28 -14.46
N ILE A 151 18.71 -2.69 -15.31
CA ILE A 151 19.13 -3.28 -16.58
C ILE A 151 20.65 -3.21 -16.67
N ASP A 152 21.30 -4.35 -16.94
CA ASP A 152 22.75 -4.44 -17.14
C ASP A 152 23.03 -4.78 -18.61
N TYR A 153 23.61 -3.85 -19.37
CA TYR A 153 24.07 -4.06 -20.74
C TYR A 153 25.59 -4.26 -20.75
N HIS A 154 26.04 -5.50 -20.92
CA HIS A 154 27.46 -5.86 -21.01
C HIS A 154 27.99 -5.74 -22.44
N CYS A 155 29.09 -5.01 -22.64
CA CYS A 155 29.69 -4.80 -23.97
C CYS A 155 31.20 -5.05 -24.09
N GLN A 156 31.94 -5.22 -22.99
CA GLN A 156 33.39 -5.54 -22.97
C GLN A 156 34.20 -4.99 -24.16
N THR A 157 34.20 -3.67 -24.34
CA THR A 157 34.85 -2.97 -25.45
C THR A 157 35.68 -1.80 -24.95
N LEU A 158 36.61 -1.32 -25.80
CA LEU A 158 37.17 0.02 -25.59
C LEU A 158 36.08 1.06 -25.80
N LEU A 159 36.07 2.09 -24.96
CA LEU A 159 35.12 3.18 -25.12
C LEU A 159 35.43 4.00 -26.38
N ASP A 160 34.47 4.07 -27.29
CA ASP A 160 34.55 4.89 -28.49
C ASP A 160 34.27 6.37 -28.18
N TYR A 161 35.03 7.26 -28.84
CA TYR A 161 34.86 8.71 -28.77
C TYR A 161 34.38 9.28 -30.11
N PRO A 162 33.56 10.35 -30.11
CA PRO A 162 32.94 10.96 -28.93
C PRO A 162 31.90 10.03 -28.30
N LEU A 163 31.92 9.92 -26.97
CA LEU A 163 30.88 9.21 -26.24
C LEU A 163 29.61 10.05 -26.28
N ARG A 164 28.51 9.45 -26.76
CA ARG A 164 27.20 10.08 -26.85
C ARG A 164 26.19 9.26 -26.09
N LEU A 165 25.45 9.91 -25.20
CA LEU A 165 24.39 9.30 -24.44
C LEU A 165 23.18 10.24 -24.45
N SER A 166 22.00 9.71 -24.72
CA SER A 166 20.74 10.42 -24.50
C SER A 166 19.72 9.54 -23.81
N LEU A 167 18.87 10.15 -23.00
CA LEU A 167 17.86 9.46 -22.20
C LEU A 167 16.70 10.42 -21.94
N ARG A 168 15.47 9.90 -21.96
CA ARG A 168 14.33 10.57 -21.34
C ARG A 168 14.01 9.90 -20.02
N PHE A 169 13.70 10.69 -19.00
CA PHE A 169 13.31 10.18 -17.69
C PHE A 169 12.18 11.01 -17.09
N ARG A 170 11.36 10.36 -16.28
CA ARG A 170 10.32 10.98 -15.45
C ARG A 170 10.41 10.36 -14.07
N THR A 171 10.90 11.12 -13.10
CA THR A 171 10.95 10.69 -11.69
C THR A 171 9.72 11.19 -10.95
N LEU A 172 9.23 10.42 -9.99
CA LEU A 172 8.12 10.85 -9.16
C LEU A 172 8.54 12.10 -8.38
N GLY A 173 7.72 13.15 -8.43
CA GLY A 173 8.12 14.51 -8.06
C GLY A 173 8.51 14.78 -6.59
N ARG A 174 8.65 13.72 -5.79
CA ARG A 174 8.99 13.76 -4.36
C ARG A 174 10.30 13.08 -4.05
N ILE A 175 10.84 12.31 -4.99
CA ILE A 175 12.10 11.60 -4.80
C ILE A 175 13.23 12.61 -4.94
N SER A 176 14.08 12.66 -3.91
CA SER A 176 15.18 13.63 -3.86
C SER A 176 16.38 13.19 -4.68
N SER A 177 16.61 11.89 -4.84
CA SER A 177 17.68 11.39 -5.71
C SER A 177 17.39 10.01 -6.29
N GLY A 178 18.08 9.65 -7.37
CA GLY A 178 17.97 8.34 -8.01
C GLY A 178 18.97 8.18 -9.15
N VAL A 179 19.69 7.06 -9.17
CA VAL A 179 20.69 6.75 -10.20
C VAL A 179 20.00 6.41 -11.52
N LEU A 180 20.17 7.28 -12.52
CA LEU A 180 19.66 7.03 -13.86
C LEU A 180 20.48 5.95 -14.55
N LEU A 181 21.80 6.13 -14.57
CA LEU A 181 22.72 5.25 -15.29
C LEU A 181 24.13 5.32 -14.71
N SER A 182 24.88 4.22 -14.75
CA SER A 182 26.32 4.22 -14.50
C SER A 182 27.10 3.42 -15.55
N LEU A 183 28.32 3.86 -15.85
CA LEU A 183 29.25 3.16 -16.70
C LEU A 183 30.32 2.48 -15.84
N THR A 184 30.56 1.21 -16.12
CA THR A 184 31.58 0.41 -15.40
C THR A 184 32.74 0.05 -16.31
N GLN A 185 33.94 0.04 -15.75
CA GLN A 185 35.16 -0.37 -16.43
C GLN A 185 35.76 -1.63 -15.81
N ARG A 186 36.34 -2.48 -16.65
CA ARG A 186 37.09 -3.66 -16.19
C ARG A 186 38.53 -3.24 -15.88
N LYS A 187 38.97 -3.39 -14.63
CA LYS A 187 40.35 -3.14 -14.21
C LYS A 187 41.21 -4.39 -14.21
N THR A 188 40.63 -5.53 -13.82
CA THR A 188 41.26 -6.85 -13.90
C THR A 188 40.22 -7.86 -14.38
N SER A 189 40.61 -9.13 -14.58
CA SER A 189 39.68 -10.21 -14.91
C SER A 189 38.53 -10.36 -13.90
N SER A 190 38.76 -10.00 -12.63
CA SER A 190 37.81 -10.12 -11.52
C SER A 190 37.28 -8.79 -10.97
N LEU A 191 37.87 -7.64 -11.32
CA LEU A 191 37.50 -6.34 -10.76
C LEU A 191 36.86 -5.44 -11.82
N THR A 192 35.60 -5.10 -11.58
CA THR A 192 34.86 -4.07 -12.33
C THR A 192 34.49 -2.93 -11.39
N ILE A 193 34.72 -1.69 -11.80
CA ILE A 193 34.42 -0.50 -10.99
C ILE A 193 33.58 0.51 -11.78
N PRO A 194 32.67 1.25 -11.14
CA PRO A 194 32.03 2.40 -11.77
C PRO A 194 33.06 3.52 -11.98
N PHE A 195 32.97 4.22 -13.11
CA PHE A 195 33.80 5.40 -13.39
C PHE A 195 32.98 6.61 -13.82
N PHE A 196 31.71 6.41 -14.17
CA PHE A 196 30.79 7.45 -14.57
C PHE A 196 29.42 7.14 -13.97
N ILE A 197 28.83 8.10 -13.25
CA ILE A 197 27.51 7.95 -12.62
C ILE A 197 26.68 9.17 -13.02
N ILE A 198 25.46 8.91 -13.50
CA ILE A 198 24.45 9.91 -13.81
C ILE A 198 23.28 9.67 -12.87
N GLU A 199 22.97 10.65 -12.04
CA GLU A 199 21.81 10.61 -11.15
C GLU A 199 21.00 11.88 -11.25
N HIS A 200 19.73 11.80 -10.84
CA HIS A 200 19.00 12.97 -10.44
C HIS A 200 19.26 13.18 -8.93
N SER A 201 19.49 14.43 -8.52
CA SER A 201 19.75 14.81 -7.13
C SER A 201 19.25 16.23 -6.87
N ASN A 202 18.36 16.36 -5.89
CA ASN A 202 17.77 17.62 -5.42
C ASN A 202 17.23 18.52 -6.54
N GLY A 203 16.53 17.91 -7.50
CA GLY A 203 15.91 18.61 -8.63
C GLY A 203 16.88 19.02 -9.75
N LYS A 204 18.10 18.48 -9.77
CA LYS A 204 19.05 18.62 -10.87
C LYS A 204 19.62 17.27 -11.29
N VAL A 205 20.13 17.16 -12.51
CA VAL A 205 20.93 16.01 -12.92
C VAL A 205 22.36 16.27 -12.46
N GLU A 206 22.97 15.27 -11.86
CA GLU A 206 24.37 15.28 -11.44
C GLU A 206 25.13 14.17 -12.15
N ILE A 207 26.27 14.53 -12.73
CA ILE A 207 27.26 13.60 -13.24
C ILE A 207 28.42 13.56 -12.26
N THR A 208 28.80 12.36 -11.86
CA THR A 208 29.99 12.09 -11.04
C THR A 208 30.96 11.18 -11.80
N ILE A 209 32.19 11.64 -11.96
CA ILE A 209 33.27 10.86 -12.57
C ILE A 209 34.20 10.37 -11.48
N LEU A 210 34.47 9.07 -11.50
CA LEU A 210 35.23 8.38 -10.47
C LEU A 210 36.51 7.77 -11.02
N GLN A 211 37.57 7.78 -10.21
CA GLN A 211 38.82 7.11 -10.51
C GLN A 211 39.32 6.33 -9.30
N LEU A 212 39.88 5.15 -9.58
CA LEU A 212 40.55 4.34 -8.59
C LEU A 212 41.98 4.86 -8.40
N ASP A 213 42.33 5.23 -7.17
CA ASP A 213 43.69 5.63 -6.82
C ASP A 213 44.63 4.42 -6.67
N GLU A 214 45.92 4.69 -6.44
CA GLU A 214 46.94 3.66 -6.24
C GLU A 214 46.67 2.75 -5.02
N LYS A 215 45.90 3.25 -4.05
CA LYS A 215 45.49 2.51 -2.83
C LYS A 215 44.20 1.72 -3.02
N LYS A 216 43.68 1.64 -4.26
CA LYS A 216 42.40 1.00 -4.60
C LYS A 216 41.19 1.65 -3.94
N VAL A 217 41.30 2.93 -3.59
CA VAL A 217 40.18 3.74 -3.09
C VAL A 217 39.56 4.47 -4.28
N LEU A 218 38.24 4.34 -4.42
CA LEU A 218 37.50 5.04 -5.46
C LEU A 218 37.24 6.47 -5.00
N SER A 219 37.68 7.44 -5.79
CA SER A 219 37.60 8.87 -5.47
C SER A 219 36.91 9.65 -6.58
N THR A 220 36.22 10.73 -6.20
CA THR A 220 35.56 11.63 -7.13
C THR A 220 36.58 12.54 -7.79
N VAL A 221 36.64 12.50 -9.12
CA VAL A 221 37.51 13.36 -9.93
C VAL A 221 36.83 14.69 -10.21
N THR A 222 35.60 14.64 -10.68
CA THR A 222 34.83 15.83 -11.04
C THR A 222 33.34 15.55 -10.94
N THR A 223 32.57 16.60 -10.66
CA THR A 223 31.11 16.58 -10.69
C THR A 223 30.58 17.73 -11.52
N LEU A 224 29.44 17.52 -12.18
CA LEU A 224 28.74 18.55 -12.93
C LEU A 224 27.24 18.43 -12.69
N GLN A 225 26.60 19.54 -12.30
CA GLN A 225 25.15 19.62 -12.14
C GLN A 225 24.51 20.46 -13.24
N CYS A 226 23.36 20.00 -13.75
CA CYS A 226 22.60 20.69 -14.80
C CYS A 226 21.09 20.52 -14.59
N GLY A 227 20.30 21.50 -15.03
CA GLY A 227 18.84 21.48 -14.92
C GLY A 227 18.31 22.05 -13.60
N LYS A 228 16.98 22.15 -13.49
CA LYS A 228 16.25 22.63 -12.31
C LYS A 228 14.86 22.00 -12.24
N ASN A 229 14.41 21.67 -11.03
CA ASN A 229 13.09 21.11 -10.74
C ASN A 229 12.74 19.88 -11.61
N ILE A 230 13.73 19.03 -11.91
CA ILE A 230 13.51 17.83 -12.75
C ILE A 230 12.72 16.72 -12.04
N ASN A 231 12.56 16.84 -10.72
CA ASN A 231 11.73 15.96 -9.92
C ASN A 231 10.34 16.56 -9.76
N ASN A 232 9.62 16.72 -10.87
CA ASN A 232 8.29 17.31 -10.92
C ASN A 232 7.22 16.36 -11.49
N ASP A 233 7.55 15.07 -11.65
CA ASP A 233 6.71 14.06 -12.30
C ASP A 233 6.35 14.36 -13.77
N ASN A 234 7.18 15.12 -14.48
CA ASN A 234 7.11 15.28 -15.93
C ASN A 234 8.30 14.61 -16.62
N TRP A 235 8.19 14.44 -17.93
CA TRP A 235 9.29 13.96 -18.76
C TRP A 235 10.35 15.05 -18.92
N HIS A 236 11.59 14.66 -18.68
CA HIS A 236 12.79 15.44 -18.90
C HIS A 236 13.68 14.74 -19.91
N TRP A 237 14.39 15.51 -20.73
CA TRP A 237 15.37 14.97 -21.67
C TRP A 237 16.79 15.27 -21.20
N LEU A 238 17.67 14.28 -21.35
CA LEU A 238 19.08 14.36 -21.00
C LEU A 238 19.92 13.98 -22.21
N GLN A 239 20.98 14.73 -22.46
CA GLN A 239 22.03 14.37 -23.40
C GLN A 239 23.42 14.69 -22.84
N LEU A 240 24.34 13.78 -23.11
CA LEU A 240 25.74 13.87 -22.77
C LEU A 240 26.58 13.63 -24.02
N GLU A 241 27.56 14.50 -24.25
CA GLU A 241 28.61 14.27 -25.24
C GLU A 241 29.97 14.48 -24.56
N LEU A 242 30.85 13.48 -24.64
CA LEU A 242 32.22 13.53 -24.14
C LEU A 242 33.18 13.33 -25.32
N ASP A 243 34.02 14.31 -25.58
CA ASP A 243 35.00 14.25 -26.67
C ASP A 243 36.30 13.54 -26.24
N GLN A 244 37.16 13.27 -27.24
CA GLN A 244 38.47 12.66 -27.04
C GLN A 244 39.46 13.53 -26.25
N ASN A 245 39.19 14.83 -26.08
CA ASN A 245 40.03 15.77 -25.33
C ASN A 245 39.60 15.87 -23.85
N GLY A 246 38.56 15.14 -23.45
CA GLY A 246 38.01 15.19 -22.09
C GLY A 246 37.00 16.30 -21.86
N ILE A 247 36.56 17.02 -22.88
CA ILE A 247 35.51 18.02 -22.75
C ILE A 247 34.18 17.28 -22.79
N PHE A 248 33.37 17.44 -21.73
CA PHE A 248 32.04 16.87 -21.67
C PHE A 248 30.97 17.95 -21.51
N THR A 249 29.92 17.82 -22.30
CA THR A 249 28.75 18.70 -22.28
C THR A 249 27.53 17.90 -21.87
N LEU A 250 26.88 18.34 -20.79
CA LEU A 250 25.62 17.84 -20.29
C LEU A 250 24.51 18.85 -20.64
N VAL A 251 23.48 18.37 -21.29
CA VAL A 251 22.27 19.13 -21.59
C VAL A 251 21.08 18.44 -20.93
N VAL A 252 20.28 19.22 -20.20
CA VAL A 252 19.05 18.78 -19.55
C VAL A 252 17.97 19.81 -19.86
N ASP A 253 16.93 19.39 -20.58
CA ASP A 253 15.92 20.32 -21.11
C ASP A 253 16.56 21.46 -21.92
N ASP A 254 16.44 22.70 -21.46
CA ASP A 254 17.03 23.86 -22.10
C ASP A 254 18.34 24.32 -21.42
N ASP A 255 18.77 23.68 -20.32
CA ASP A 255 20.01 24.01 -19.62
C ASP A 255 21.16 23.18 -20.19
N SER A 256 22.29 23.84 -20.48
CA SER A 256 23.49 23.20 -21.05
C SER A 256 24.71 23.63 -20.24
N ARG A 257 25.51 22.64 -19.83
CA ARG A 257 26.71 22.83 -19.02
C ARG A 257 27.86 22.04 -19.62
N THR A 258 29.04 22.66 -19.65
CA THR A 258 30.27 22.02 -20.14
C THR A 258 31.31 22.05 -19.04
N SER A 259 32.09 20.99 -18.94
CA SER A 259 33.24 20.89 -18.05
C SER A 259 34.35 20.07 -18.71
N GLN A 260 35.52 20.06 -18.11
CA GLN A 260 36.69 19.37 -18.62
C GLN A 260 37.17 18.34 -17.60
N ILE A 261 37.34 17.11 -18.06
CA ILE A 261 37.97 16.03 -17.30
C ILE A 261 39.48 16.26 -17.33
N PRO A 262 40.19 16.10 -16.19
CA PRO A 262 41.64 16.19 -16.18
C PRO A 262 42.27 15.19 -17.15
N SER A 263 43.26 15.64 -17.93
CA SER A 263 43.85 14.86 -19.02
C SER A 263 44.48 13.53 -18.59
N TYR A 264 44.90 13.39 -17.33
CA TYR A 264 45.43 12.14 -16.77
C TYR A 264 44.34 11.07 -16.51
N VAL A 265 43.06 11.45 -16.56
CA VAL A 265 41.89 10.57 -16.39
C VAL A 265 41.30 10.19 -17.75
N VAL A 266 41.41 11.11 -18.71
CA VAL A 266 40.97 10.92 -20.10
C VAL A 266 41.90 9.90 -20.77
N GLY A 267 41.36 8.74 -21.10
CA GLY A 267 42.14 7.65 -21.69
C GLY A 267 41.24 6.49 -22.12
N SER A 268 41.87 5.42 -22.61
CA SER A 268 41.21 4.19 -23.07
C SER A 268 40.50 3.47 -21.92
N TRP A 269 39.28 3.91 -21.60
CA TRP A 269 38.41 3.23 -20.64
C TRP A 269 37.94 1.91 -21.26
N ASN A 270 38.23 0.81 -20.57
CA ASN A 270 37.76 -0.52 -20.97
C ASN A 270 36.34 -0.70 -20.44
N LEU A 271 35.36 -0.25 -21.24
CA LEU A 271 33.94 -0.29 -20.90
C LEU A 271 33.50 -1.74 -20.74
N ASN A 272 33.06 -2.08 -19.54
CA ASN A 272 32.56 -3.40 -19.20
C ASN A 272 31.04 -3.49 -19.40
N ALA A 273 30.31 -2.51 -18.87
CA ALA A 273 28.85 -2.49 -18.92
C ALA A 273 28.26 -1.10 -18.71
N VAL A 274 27.07 -0.90 -19.26
CA VAL A 274 26.15 0.21 -19.02
C VAL A 274 25.04 -0.29 -18.09
N LEU A 275 24.97 0.26 -16.88
CA LEU A 275 23.97 -0.12 -15.87
C LEU A 275 22.90 0.95 -15.75
N VAL A 276 21.63 0.59 -15.93
CA VAL A 276 20.49 1.51 -15.89
C VAL A 276 19.66 1.24 -14.63
N GLY A 277 19.41 2.28 -13.82
CA GLY A 277 18.69 2.16 -12.55
C GLY A 277 19.39 1.34 -11.46
N ASP A 278 20.58 0.81 -11.72
CA ASP A 278 21.29 -0.12 -10.85
C ASP A 278 22.16 0.60 -9.80
N THR A 279 22.00 0.21 -8.54
CA THR A 279 22.83 0.67 -7.42
C THR A 279 23.64 -0.45 -6.76
N ARG A 280 23.53 -1.70 -7.23
CA ARG A 280 24.19 -2.87 -6.59
C ARG A 280 25.72 -2.80 -6.62
N ARG A 281 26.28 -2.06 -7.58
CA ARG A 281 27.74 -1.81 -7.69
C ARG A 281 28.17 -0.46 -7.10
N LEU A 282 27.25 0.26 -6.45
CA LEU A 282 27.46 1.58 -5.88
C LEU A 282 27.33 1.53 -4.35
N SER A 283 27.91 2.52 -3.68
CA SER A 283 27.68 2.68 -2.23
C SER A 283 26.23 3.10 -2.00
N SER A 284 25.41 2.15 -1.54
CA SER A 284 23.99 2.36 -1.32
C SER A 284 23.64 3.32 -0.18
N ASP A 285 24.63 3.74 0.61
CA ASP A 285 24.45 4.80 1.62
C ASP A 285 24.46 6.19 0.97
N ILE A 286 25.01 6.28 -0.25
CA ILE A 286 25.18 7.51 -1.02
C ILE A 286 24.15 7.56 -2.16
N PHE A 287 24.01 6.45 -2.89
CA PHE A 287 23.22 6.38 -4.11
C PHE A 287 21.88 5.66 -3.90
N GLN A 288 20.79 6.28 -4.37
CA GLN A 288 19.45 5.69 -4.32
C GLN A 288 19.07 5.05 -5.65
N PRO A 289 18.33 3.93 -5.64
CA PRO A 289 17.83 3.34 -6.88
C PRO A 289 16.82 4.27 -7.54
N PHE A 290 16.79 4.27 -8.87
CA PHE A 290 15.83 5.08 -9.59
C PHE A 290 14.41 4.52 -9.49
N ILE A 291 13.46 5.45 -9.39
CA ILE A 291 12.04 5.17 -9.38
C ILE A 291 11.36 6.13 -10.34
N GLY A 292 10.55 5.57 -11.21
CA GLY A 292 9.82 6.33 -12.23
C GLY A 292 9.92 5.64 -13.56
N TYR A 293 9.99 6.43 -14.62
CA TYR A 293 9.94 5.95 -15.99
C TYR A 293 11.16 6.44 -16.76
N MET A 294 11.68 5.59 -17.64
CA MET A 294 12.69 5.97 -18.62
C MET A 294 12.25 5.56 -20.02
N SER A 295 12.67 6.32 -21.03
CA SER A 295 12.47 5.99 -22.44
C SER A 295 13.65 6.51 -23.27
N ASP A 296 13.76 6.05 -24.51
CA ASP A 296 14.69 6.60 -25.50
C ASP A 296 16.17 6.60 -25.05
N LEU A 297 16.64 5.53 -24.38
CA LEU A 297 18.06 5.37 -24.04
C LEU A 297 18.86 5.03 -25.30
N ILE A 298 19.70 5.99 -25.71
CA ILE A 298 20.62 5.86 -26.83
C ILE A 298 22.05 5.99 -26.30
N PHE A 299 22.91 5.05 -26.68
CA PHE A 299 24.32 5.04 -26.30
C PHE A 299 25.18 4.79 -27.53
N ASN A 300 26.04 5.73 -27.90
CA ASN A 300 26.89 5.69 -29.10
C ASN A 300 26.10 5.23 -30.35
N ASP A 301 24.99 5.92 -30.62
CA ASP A 301 24.06 5.66 -31.74
C ASP A 301 23.27 4.32 -31.68
N GLU A 302 23.41 3.54 -30.61
CA GLU A 302 22.64 2.32 -30.37
C GLU A 302 21.42 2.57 -29.46
N TYR A 303 20.24 2.10 -29.88
CA TYR A 303 18.97 2.22 -29.14
C TYR A 303 18.82 1.07 -28.14
N LEU A 304 19.31 1.25 -26.92
CA LEU A 304 19.44 0.16 -25.94
C LEU A 304 18.09 -0.40 -25.48
N PHE A 305 17.08 0.44 -25.25
CA PHE A 305 15.75 -0.04 -24.82
C PHE A 305 15.01 -0.80 -25.92
N GLU A 306 15.20 -0.43 -27.19
CA GLU A 306 14.60 -1.16 -28.32
C GLU A 306 15.15 -2.58 -28.45
N ASN A 307 16.40 -2.81 -28.04
CA ASN A 307 17.01 -4.13 -28.10
C ASN A 307 16.41 -5.10 -27.06
N LEU A 308 15.70 -4.62 -26.03
CA LEU A 308 15.06 -5.49 -25.02
C LEU A 308 13.86 -6.27 -25.55
N ILE A 309 13.21 -5.79 -26.61
CA ILE A 309 12.03 -6.41 -27.21
C ILE A 309 12.33 -7.20 -28.48
N LYS A 310 13.56 -7.12 -28.98
CA LYS A 310 13.97 -7.85 -30.19
C LYS A 310 14.17 -9.34 -29.84
N PRO A 311 13.74 -10.26 -30.70
CA PRO A 311 14.10 -11.67 -30.58
C PRO A 311 15.62 -11.84 -30.49
N HIS A 312 16.10 -12.79 -29.70
CA HIS A 312 17.55 -13.03 -29.51
C HIS A 312 18.33 -13.20 -30.82
N GLU A 313 17.70 -13.78 -31.85
CA GLU A 313 18.28 -14.00 -33.17
C GLU A 313 18.43 -12.71 -34.03
N GLN A 314 17.76 -11.62 -33.63
CA GLN A 314 17.79 -10.31 -34.31
C GLN A 314 18.66 -9.27 -33.58
N LEU A 315 19.36 -9.68 -32.52
CA LEU A 315 20.29 -8.81 -31.81
C LEU A 315 21.57 -8.66 -32.64
N VAL A 316 21.76 -7.49 -33.25
CA VAL A 316 22.95 -7.14 -34.03
C VAL A 316 24.02 -6.45 -33.15
N SER A 317 23.72 -6.19 -31.87
CA SER A 317 24.58 -5.39 -30.97
C SER A 317 25.56 -6.25 -30.15
N ASN A 318 26.77 -5.72 -29.88
CA ASN A 318 27.74 -6.27 -28.92
C ASN A 318 27.26 -6.26 -27.45
N PHE A 319 26.05 -5.78 -27.17
CA PHE A 319 25.49 -5.68 -25.83
C PHE A 319 24.67 -6.93 -25.48
N HIS A 320 25.10 -7.64 -24.43
CA HIS A 320 24.27 -8.66 -23.77
C HIS A 320 23.54 -8.03 -22.60
N TYR A 321 22.21 -8.17 -22.53
CA TYR A 321 21.43 -7.60 -21.44
C TYR A 321 21.02 -8.66 -20.41
N TYR A 322 21.04 -8.27 -19.13
CA TYR A 322 20.47 -9.05 -18.04
C TYR A 322 19.58 -8.15 -17.19
N SER A 323 18.42 -8.65 -16.81
CA SER A 323 17.48 -7.89 -16.00
C SER A 323 16.73 -8.76 -15.02
N GLN A 324 16.37 -8.20 -13.88
CA GLN A 324 15.35 -8.77 -13.01
C GLN A 324 14.08 -7.91 -13.11
N HIS A 325 12.96 -8.55 -13.47
CA HIS A 325 11.61 -7.96 -13.45
C HIS A 325 11.47 -6.60 -14.17
N ILE A 326 11.77 -6.54 -15.47
CA ILE A 326 11.48 -5.34 -16.29
C ILE A 326 9.97 -5.21 -16.50
N ILE A 327 9.46 -4.02 -16.23
CA ILE A 327 8.07 -3.66 -16.50
C ILE A 327 8.04 -2.72 -17.70
N ILE A 328 7.53 -3.20 -18.83
CA ILE A 328 7.36 -2.40 -20.05
C ILE A 328 5.99 -1.68 -20.01
N GLY A 329 6.00 -0.40 -20.38
CA GLY A 329 4.85 0.49 -20.38
C GLY A 329 4.64 1.23 -19.05
N TYR A 330 3.66 2.14 -19.03
CA TYR A 330 3.25 2.82 -17.80
C TYR A 330 2.45 1.86 -16.92
N ARG A 331 3.02 1.42 -15.81
CA ARG A 331 2.28 0.70 -14.76
C ARG A 331 2.16 1.57 -13.53
N ILE A 332 0.99 1.54 -12.89
CA ILE A 332 0.85 2.01 -11.50
C ILE A 332 1.81 1.17 -10.68
N SER A 333 2.86 1.80 -10.23
CA SER A 333 4.00 1.09 -9.68
C SER A 333 3.93 1.16 -8.17
N PHE A 334 3.59 0.04 -7.56
CA PHE A 334 3.75 -0.16 -6.13
C PHE A 334 5.23 -0.47 -5.88
N PHE A 335 5.96 0.50 -5.33
CA PHE A 335 7.36 0.34 -4.93
C PHE A 335 7.45 -0.23 -3.53
N ASN A 336 8.45 -1.05 -3.23
CA ASN A 336 8.69 -1.58 -1.88
C ASN A 336 7.40 -2.01 -1.16
N LEU A 337 6.65 -2.94 -1.77
CA LEU A 337 5.38 -3.41 -1.23
C LEU A 337 5.61 -4.19 0.07
N VAL A 338 4.80 -3.93 1.10
CA VAL A 338 4.86 -4.67 2.37
C VAL A 338 3.45 -4.93 2.90
N THR A 339 3.24 -6.13 3.45
CA THR A 339 2.02 -6.52 4.15
C THR A 339 2.28 -6.57 5.65
N ILE A 340 1.47 -5.86 6.42
CA ILE A 340 1.42 -5.92 7.88
C ILE A 340 0.22 -6.80 8.27
N ASN A 341 0.48 -8.02 8.73
CA ASN A 341 -0.56 -9.03 8.97
C ASN A 341 -1.30 -8.87 10.30
N THR A 342 -0.67 -8.26 11.31
CA THR A 342 -1.26 -8.14 12.64
C THR A 342 -1.11 -6.71 13.15
N GLN A 343 -2.08 -6.24 13.93
CA GLN A 343 -2.01 -4.93 14.59
C GLN A 343 -0.90 -4.82 15.66
N LYS A 344 -0.15 -5.90 15.94
CA LYS A 344 1.03 -5.88 16.83
C LYS A 344 2.34 -5.79 16.05
N SER A 345 2.30 -6.04 14.74
CA SER A 345 3.47 -5.98 13.86
C SER A 345 3.90 -4.52 13.65
N TYR A 346 5.21 -4.28 13.55
CA TYR A 346 5.74 -2.96 13.18
C TYR A 346 7.12 -3.08 12.56
N ILE A 347 7.52 -2.02 11.85
CA ILE A 347 8.84 -1.87 11.25
C ILE A 347 9.47 -0.60 11.81
N ALA A 348 10.75 -0.66 12.21
CA ALA A 348 11.49 0.48 12.72
C ALA A 348 12.68 0.82 11.81
N PHE A 349 12.88 2.10 11.51
CA PHE A 349 14.00 2.62 10.70
C PHE A 349 14.84 3.60 11.50
N SER A 350 16.15 3.69 11.22
CA SER A 350 17.09 4.59 11.93
C SER A 350 17.36 5.91 11.19
N GLU A 351 17.83 6.94 11.92
CA GLU A 351 18.13 8.28 11.38
C GLU A 351 19.30 8.31 10.39
N ARG A 352 20.21 7.32 10.42
CA ARG A 352 21.35 7.27 9.48
C ARG A 352 20.90 7.10 8.03
N GLU A 353 19.69 6.61 7.81
CA GLU A 353 19.06 6.49 6.48
C GLU A 353 18.30 7.76 6.07
N ASN A 354 18.19 8.76 6.96
CA ASN A 354 17.47 10.02 6.77
C ASN A 354 18.41 11.26 6.84
N GLN A 355 19.68 11.12 6.44
CA GLN A 355 20.74 12.16 6.52
C GLN A 355 20.50 13.48 5.74
N ASN A 356 19.28 13.81 5.34
CA ASN A 356 19.00 15.16 4.89
C ASN A 356 18.89 16.07 6.12
N LYS A 357 19.94 16.86 6.35
CA LYS A 357 20.06 18.00 7.28
C LYS A 357 19.03 19.13 7.05
N ASN A 358 17.90 18.85 6.41
CA ASN A 358 16.82 19.79 6.19
C ASN A 358 15.82 19.66 7.34
N HIS A 359 16.30 20.02 8.53
CA HIS A 359 15.49 20.14 9.73
C HIS A 359 14.37 21.17 9.47
N GLY A 360 13.17 20.68 9.12
CA GLY A 360 12.00 21.53 8.86
C GLY A 360 11.10 21.13 7.69
N LYS A 361 11.52 20.23 6.79
CA LYS A 361 10.63 19.70 5.75
C LYS A 361 9.79 18.55 6.33
N LEU A 362 8.48 18.55 6.07
CA LEU A 362 7.59 17.42 6.29
C LEU A 362 7.04 17.06 4.92
N ASP A 363 7.57 16.00 4.31
CA ASP A 363 7.15 15.53 2.98
C ASP A 363 7.02 14.00 3.01
N ILE A 364 5.80 13.52 3.18
CA ILE A 364 5.48 12.11 3.31
C ILE A 364 4.58 11.70 2.14
N TYR A 365 4.88 10.56 1.56
CA TYR A 365 4.06 9.92 0.53
C TYR A 365 4.01 8.42 0.81
N PHE A 366 2.83 7.81 0.71
CA PHE A 366 2.69 6.36 0.71
C PHE A 366 1.35 5.96 0.09
N LEU A 367 1.28 4.70 -0.33
CA LEU A 367 0.05 4.01 -0.71
C LEU A 367 -0.33 3.04 0.41
N PHE A 368 -1.61 2.91 0.71
CA PHE A 368 -2.10 1.89 1.63
C PHE A 368 -3.37 1.21 1.14
N ARG A 369 -3.56 -0.04 1.56
CA ARG A 369 -4.79 -0.82 1.37
C ARG A 369 -5.12 -1.52 2.67
N SER A 370 -6.33 -1.33 3.19
CA SER A 370 -6.76 -1.98 4.44
C SER A 370 -8.27 -2.16 4.49
N TYR A 371 -8.70 -3.17 5.25
CA TYR A 371 -10.09 -3.35 5.67
C TYR A 371 -10.27 -3.07 7.18
N VAL A 372 -9.17 -2.80 7.88
CA VAL A 372 -9.18 -2.56 9.32
C VAL A 372 -9.37 -1.06 9.56
N PRO A 373 -10.46 -0.63 10.20
CA PRO A 373 -10.82 0.77 10.30
C PRO A 373 -9.97 1.57 11.29
N ASP A 374 -9.21 0.90 12.15
CA ASP A 374 -8.40 1.53 13.19
C ASP A 374 -6.97 0.97 13.19
N GLY A 375 -5.98 1.85 13.13
CA GLY A 375 -4.57 1.43 13.21
C GLY A 375 -3.56 2.52 12.87
N ILE A 376 -2.44 2.53 13.58
CA ILE A 376 -1.32 3.46 13.34
C ILE A 376 -0.50 2.99 12.14
N ILE A 377 -0.37 3.86 11.13
CA ILE A 377 0.42 3.61 9.92
C ILE A 377 1.85 4.12 10.09
N LEU A 378 2.03 5.32 10.63
CA LEU A 378 3.32 5.97 10.75
C LEU A 378 3.42 6.70 12.10
N TYR A 379 4.55 6.57 12.77
CA TYR A 379 4.80 7.27 14.04
C TYR A 379 6.26 7.69 14.19
N ARG A 380 6.48 8.93 14.62
CA ARG A 380 7.80 9.46 15.01
C ARG A 380 7.67 10.39 16.22
N TYR A 381 8.61 10.32 17.16
CA TYR A 381 8.58 11.03 18.45
C TYR A 381 9.94 11.66 18.78
N ALA A 382 10.00 12.82 19.46
CA ALA A 382 11.20 13.39 20.08
C ALA A 382 11.20 13.15 21.59
N GLN A 383 12.22 12.48 22.13
CA GLN A 383 12.37 12.30 23.57
C GLN A 383 12.68 13.63 24.23
N GLY A 384 11.98 13.94 25.31
CA GLY A 384 12.26 15.11 26.14
C GLY A 384 11.56 16.40 25.70
N LEU A 385 11.00 16.47 24.49
CA LEU A 385 10.28 17.66 23.99
C LEU A 385 8.76 17.43 23.82
N ASN A 386 8.26 16.21 24.02
CA ASN A 386 6.87 15.82 23.73
C ASN A 386 6.42 16.10 22.28
N GLU A 387 7.37 16.23 21.36
CA GLU A 387 7.08 16.46 19.94
C GLU A 387 6.86 15.12 19.23
N TYR A 388 5.82 15.01 18.41
CA TYR A 388 5.56 13.83 17.60
C TYR A 388 4.74 14.15 16.36
N PHE A 389 4.80 13.24 15.39
CA PHE A 389 3.73 13.12 14.40
C PHE A 389 3.29 11.67 14.27
N ALA A 390 2.00 11.49 14.00
CA ALA A 390 1.39 10.19 13.78
C ALA A 390 0.41 10.26 12.61
N ILE A 391 0.40 9.24 11.77
CA ILE A 391 -0.61 9.04 10.72
C ILE A 391 -1.27 7.70 10.97
N GLY A 392 -2.60 7.65 10.94
CA GLY A 392 -3.34 6.40 11.13
C GLY A 392 -4.80 6.51 10.74
N LEU A 393 -5.47 5.37 10.74
CA LEU A 393 -6.91 5.25 10.54
C LEU A 393 -7.64 5.31 11.89
N ARG A 394 -8.76 6.02 11.91
CA ARG A 394 -9.72 6.05 13.01
C ARG A 394 -11.12 5.91 12.45
N ALA A 395 -11.81 4.83 12.79
CA ALA A 395 -13.12 4.48 12.24
C ALA A 395 -13.15 4.63 10.70
N GLY A 396 -12.09 4.20 10.02
CA GLY A 396 -11.90 4.25 8.57
C GLY A 396 -11.54 5.62 8.00
N ILE A 397 -11.36 6.66 8.82
CA ILE A 397 -10.94 8.00 8.37
C ILE A 397 -9.44 8.14 8.65
N LEU A 398 -8.67 8.58 7.65
CA LEU A 398 -7.25 8.87 7.83
C LEU A 398 -7.07 10.19 8.58
N ALA A 399 -6.20 10.19 9.58
CA ALA A 399 -5.88 11.36 10.38
C ALA A 399 -4.37 11.51 10.57
N LEU A 400 -3.91 12.76 10.49
CA LEU A 400 -2.56 13.19 10.83
C LEU A 400 -2.61 13.96 12.16
N PHE A 401 -1.85 13.50 13.14
CA PHE A 401 -1.66 14.14 14.44
C PHE A 401 -0.26 14.71 14.51
N ILE A 402 -0.15 15.94 15.00
CA ILE A 402 1.13 16.63 15.13
C ILE A 402 1.15 17.38 16.45
N ASP A 403 2.26 17.23 17.19
CA ASP A 403 2.64 18.12 18.27
C ASP A 403 4.11 18.51 18.07
N PHE A 404 4.39 19.81 17.97
CA PHE A 404 5.76 20.34 17.87
C PHE A 404 6.09 21.23 19.09
N GLY A 405 5.56 20.88 20.26
CA GLY A 405 5.84 21.58 21.52
C GLY A 405 4.91 22.78 21.79
N PHE A 406 3.96 23.05 20.89
CA PHE A 406 2.97 24.14 21.01
C PHE A 406 1.52 23.63 21.10
N GLY A 407 1.35 22.34 21.38
CA GLY A 407 0.05 21.70 21.58
C GLY A 407 -0.39 20.85 20.38
N LYS A 408 -1.21 19.85 20.72
CA LYS A 408 -1.70 18.82 19.79
C LYS A 408 -2.63 19.41 18.74
N ARG A 409 -2.41 19.07 17.48
CA ARG A 409 -3.27 19.42 16.35
C ARG A 409 -3.54 18.21 15.48
N GLN A 410 -4.66 18.25 14.75
CA GLN A 410 -5.12 17.17 13.89
C GLN A 410 -5.56 17.70 12.53
N ILE A 411 -5.26 16.94 11.47
CA ILE A 411 -5.85 17.08 10.13
C ILE A 411 -6.50 15.75 9.78
N VAL A 412 -7.77 15.76 9.41
CA VAL A 412 -8.48 14.57 8.94
C VAL A 412 -8.70 14.62 7.43
N SER A 413 -8.74 13.45 6.82
CA SER A 413 -9.28 13.25 5.47
C SER A 413 -10.80 13.48 5.46
N ASP A 414 -11.40 13.49 4.27
CA ASP A 414 -12.84 13.69 4.06
C ASP A 414 -13.66 12.66 4.85
N GLU A 415 -14.40 13.12 5.86
CA GLU A 415 -15.16 12.25 6.77
C GLU A 415 -16.28 11.47 6.09
N SER A 416 -16.72 11.92 4.90
CA SER A 416 -17.74 11.23 4.10
C SER A 416 -17.23 9.94 3.44
N THR A 417 -15.90 9.79 3.33
CA THR A 417 -15.26 8.66 2.64
C THR A 417 -14.48 7.81 3.65
N LYS A 418 -14.93 6.56 3.85
CA LYS A 418 -14.19 5.56 4.64
C LYS A 418 -13.15 4.89 3.76
N LEU A 419 -11.89 4.93 4.20
CA LEU A 419 -10.70 4.46 3.47
C LEU A 419 -10.25 3.06 3.89
N ALA A 420 -10.97 2.43 4.83
CA ALA A 420 -10.79 1.02 5.17
C ALA A 420 -11.73 0.14 4.33
N ASP A 421 -11.75 0.37 3.01
CA ASP A 421 -12.68 -0.25 2.06
C ASP A 421 -12.02 -1.37 1.23
N GLY A 422 -10.77 -1.72 1.54
CA GLY A 422 -10.01 -2.72 0.82
C GLY A 422 -9.41 -2.26 -0.50
N LYS A 423 -9.46 -0.97 -0.83
CA LYS A 423 -8.83 -0.41 -2.04
C LYS A 423 -7.51 0.27 -1.72
N TRP A 424 -6.73 0.51 -2.76
CA TRP A 424 -5.51 1.29 -2.65
C TRP A 424 -5.85 2.78 -2.59
N HIS A 425 -5.36 3.44 -1.55
CA HIS A 425 -5.46 4.88 -1.36
C HIS A 425 -4.08 5.50 -1.37
N GLU A 426 -3.97 6.65 -2.02
CA GLU A 426 -2.76 7.45 -2.09
C GLU A 426 -2.80 8.54 -1.01
N VAL A 427 -1.76 8.60 -0.18
CA VAL A 427 -1.63 9.60 0.88
C VAL A 427 -0.41 10.46 0.65
N ARG A 428 -0.60 11.76 0.78
CA ARG A 428 0.44 12.78 0.66
C ARG A 428 0.31 13.77 1.81
N VAL A 429 1.38 13.97 2.56
CA VAL A 429 1.49 15.03 3.57
C VAL A 429 2.64 15.95 3.19
N THR A 430 2.36 17.24 3.01
CA THR A 430 3.38 18.21 2.61
C THR A 430 3.27 19.49 3.41
N ARG A 431 4.40 19.98 3.92
CA ARG A 431 4.51 21.34 4.48
C ARG A 431 4.76 22.35 3.36
N ILE A 432 3.90 23.37 3.28
CA ILE A 432 3.99 24.48 2.33
C ILE A 432 4.37 25.74 3.10
N GLY A 433 5.58 26.26 2.88
CA GLY A 433 6.10 27.39 3.65
C GLY A 433 6.29 27.06 5.13
N ILE A 434 6.10 28.04 6.01
CA ILE A 434 6.37 27.91 7.45
C ILE A 434 5.12 27.42 8.22
N ASP A 435 3.92 27.77 7.75
CA ASP A 435 2.67 27.76 8.53
C ASP A 435 1.57 26.86 7.93
N LYS A 436 1.84 26.06 6.90
CA LYS A 436 0.79 25.31 6.22
C LYS A 436 1.20 23.86 6.03
N ILE A 437 0.30 22.95 6.42
CA ILE A 437 0.43 21.53 6.14
C ILE A 437 -0.82 21.09 5.37
N GLU A 438 -0.60 20.33 4.31
CA GLU A 438 -1.65 19.76 3.49
C GLU A 438 -1.63 18.24 3.64
N LEU A 439 -2.81 17.66 3.88
CA LEU A 439 -3.06 16.22 3.77
C LEU A 439 -3.90 16.01 2.51
N ILE A 440 -3.37 15.24 1.56
CA ILE A 440 -4.05 14.93 0.30
C ILE A 440 -4.26 13.42 0.26
N VAL A 441 -5.51 13.00 0.08
CA VAL A 441 -5.89 11.60 -0.11
C VAL A 441 -6.60 11.46 -1.45
N ASP A 442 -6.12 10.59 -2.33
CA ASP A 442 -6.68 10.36 -3.67
C ASP A 442 -6.96 11.65 -4.44
N ASN A 443 -6.00 12.57 -4.43
CA ASN A 443 -6.07 13.92 -5.00
C ASN A 443 -7.12 14.87 -4.39
N ARG A 444 -7.79 14.47 -3.29
CA ARG A 444 -8.64 15.36 -2.49
C ARG A 444 -7.81 16.04 -1.42
N VAL A 445 -7.74 17.36 -1.48
CA VAL A 445 -6.88 18.18 -0.63
C VAL A 445 -7.66 18.65 0.60
N ASN A 446 -7.23 18.20 1.77
CA ASN A 446 -7.67 18.75 3.04
C ASN A 446 -6.58 19.67 3.60
N ARG A 447 -6.92 20.95 3.74
CA ARG A 447 -5.99 21.99 4.19
C ARG A 447 -6.26 22.31 5.65
N SER A 448 -5.22 22.30 6.48
CA SER A 448 -5.24 23.05 7.73
C SER A 448 -4.19 24.15 7.67
N THR A 449 -4.54 25.32 8.21
CA THR A 449 -3.58 26.41 8.42
C THR A 449 -3.05 26.28 9.84
N LEU A 450 -1.73 26.11 9.95
CA LEU A 450 -1.03 26.07 11.22
C LEU A 450 -0.33 27.42 11.40
N SER A 451 -0.90 28.37 12.14
CA SER A 451 -0.10 29.55 12.52
C SER A 451 1.17 29.05 13.23
N ALA A 452 2.32 29.31 12.61
CA ALA A 452 3.64 28.84 12.99
C ALA A 452 4.51 30.03 13.44
N ASN A 453 3.88 30.96 14.15
CA ASN A 453 4.58 31.84 15.07
C ASN A 453 5.30 30.97 16.13
N GLY A 454 6.51 30.51 15.82
CA GLY A 454 7.35 29.76 16.76
C GLY A 454 7.78 28.35 16.36
N ILE A 455 7.39 27.81 15.19
CA ILE A 455 8.00 26.55 14.70
C ILE A 455 9.45 26.86 14.36
N ARG A 456 10.37 26.65 15.32
CA ARG A 456 11.81 26.67 15.03
C ARG A 456 12.06 25.63 13.92
N ASN A 457 13.02 25.92 13.03
CA ASN A 457 13.51 25.00 11.98
C ASN A 457 14.23 23.77 12.55
N ALA A 458 13.74 23.15 13.62
CA ALA A 458 14.40 22.03 14.26
C ALA A 458 13.38 21.25 15.07
N VAL A 459 12.72 20.29 14.43
CA VAL A 459 12.13 19.18 15.18
C VAL A 459 13.23 18.11 15.22
N SER A 460 13.98 18.11 16.31
CA SER A 460 14.93 17.04 16.65
C SER A 460 14.14 15.83 17.14
N LEU A 461 13.32 15.26 16.25
CA LEU A 461 12.63 13.99 16.49
C LEU A 461 13.67 12.89 16.75
N GLN A 462 13.38 11.94 17.64
CA GLN A 462 14.23 10.78 17.90
C GLN A 462 14.56 10.04 16.61
N PRO A 463 15.68 9.30 16.60
CA PRO A 463 16.18 8.65 15.40
C PRO A 463 15.29 7.57 14.78
N VAL A 464 14.22 7.12 15.46
CA VAL A 464 13.46 5.94 15.03
C VAL A 464 12.12 6.32 14.43
N LEU A 465 11.92 5.96 13.16
CA LEU A 465 10.63 6.03 12.48
C LEU A 465 9.95 4.67 12.55
N TYR A 466 8.70 4.63 13.02
CA TYR A 466 7.91 3.40 13.08
C TYR A 466 6.84 3.37 11.98
N VAL A 467 6.72 2.24 11.29
CA VAL A 467 5.74 1.97 10.24
C VAL A 467 4.90 0.75 10.64
N GLY A 468 3.59 0.82 10.47
CA GLY A 468 2.65 -0.29 10.74
C GLY A 468 2.23 -0.47 12.20
N GLY A 469 2.95 0.11 13.16
CA GLY A 469 2.63 -0.01 14.58
C GLY A 469 3.74 0.55 15.45
N ILE A 470 3.65 0.38 16.77
CA ILE A 470 4.66 0.83 17.72
C ILE A 470 4.95 -0.27 18.77
N PRO A 471 6.15 -0.31 19.38
CA PRO A 471 6.45 -1.25 20.45
C PRO A 471 5.58 -1.03 21.71
N ASN A 472 5.03 -2.12 22.27
CA ASN A 472 4.15 -2.09 23.45
C ASN A 472 4.78 -1.51 24.73
N ASN A 473 6.11 -1.51 24.82
CA ASN A 473 6.90 -1.14 25.99
C ASN A 473 7.36 0.33 25.99
N ASN A 474 7.07 1.08 24.92
CA ASN A 474 7.43 2.48 24.91
C ASN A 474 6.30 3.25 25.61
N ASN A 475 6.65 4.07 26.61
CA ASN A 475 5.78 5.09 27.21
C ASN A 475 5.44 6.19 26.18
N ILE A 476 4.93 5.79 25.02
CA ILE A 476 4.53 6.67 23.94
C ILE A 476 3.17 7.22 24.33
N ASN A 477 3.15 8.53 24.58
CA ASN A 477 1.95 9.22 25.01
C ASN A 477 1.03 9.50 23.81
N LEU A 478 0.40 8.44 23.25
CA LEU A 478 -0.69 8.57 22.28
C LEU A 478 -1.96 9.19 22.90
N THR A 479 -1.97 9.39 24.22
CA THR A 479 -3.10 9.98 24.95
C THR A 479 -3.47 11.31 24.28
N GLY A 480 -4.72 11.43 23.82
CA GLY A 480 -5.21 12.63 23.12
C GLY A 480 -5.01 12.66 21.60
N SER A 481 -4.28 11.72 20.98
CA SER A 481 -4.31 11.53 19.52
C SER A 481 -5.58 10.81 19.06
N GLY A 482 -6.30 10.11 19.94
CA GLY A 482 -7.49 9.35 19.53
C GLY A 482 -7.22 8.21 18.53
N LEU A 483 -5.95 7.94 18.18
CA LEU A 483 -5.51 6.71 17.55
C LEU A 483 -5.40 5.63 18.64
N ASN A 484 -5.93 4.44 18.35
CA ASN A 484 -5.77 3.30 19.26
C ASN A 484 -4.29 2.90 19.31
N ALA A 485 -3.84 2.29 20.42
CA ALA A 485 -2.50 1.70 20.52
C ALA A 485 -2.28 0.49 19.57
N HIS A 486 -3.33 0.09 18.85
CA HIS A 486 -3.27 -0.95 17.83
C HIS A 486 -2.58 -0.42 16.57
N GLY A 487 -1.65 -1.20 16.03
CA GLY A 487 -1.00 -0.95 14.76
C GLY A 487 -1.94 -1.13 13.57
N PHE A 488 -1.50 -0.64 12.42
CA PHE A 488 -2.12 -0.88 11.13
C PHE A 488 -2.02 -2.36 10.73
N GLN A 489 -3.07 -2.85 10.08
CA GLN A 489 -3.09 -4.14 9.41
C GLN A 489 -3.60 -3.93 7.99
N GLY A 490 -2.82 -4.35 7.01
CA GLY A 490 -3.02 -3.90 5.63
C GLY A 490 -1.75 -4.01 4.80
N CYS A 491 -1.83 -3.59 3.56
CA CYS A 491 -0.68 -3.40 2.70
C CYS A 491 -0.24 -1.94 2.69
N LEU A 492 1.07 -1.72 2.68
CA LEU A 492 1.71 -0.43 2.48
C LEU A 492 2.63 -0.53 1.28
N SER A 493 2.79 0.58 0.56
CA SER A 493 3.72 0.65 -0.56
C SER A 493 4.23 2.07 -0.73
N SER A 494 5.40 2.16 -1.36
CA SER A 494 5.96 3.41 -1.88
C SER A 494 6.18 4.44 -0.80
N PHE A 495 6.61 3.98 0.38
CA PHE A 495 6.78 4.84 1.55
C PHE A 495 7.98 5.77 1.34
N ILE A 496 7.72 7.05 1.11
CA ILE A 496 8.72 8.09 0.93
C ILE A 496 8.59 9.07 2.09
N VAL A 497 9.70 9.35 2.76
CA VAL A 497 9.78 10.32 3.86
C VAL A 497 10.94 11.26 3.58
N ASP A 498 10.64 12.56 3.52
CA ASP A 498 11.59 13.64 3.28
C ASP A 498 12.46 13.43 2.03
N GLY A 499 11.83 12.85 1.01
CA GLY A 499 12.38 12.57 -0.30
C GLY A 499 13.23 11.31 -0.42
N ARG A 500 13.22 10.43 0.59
CA ARG A 500 13.87 9.12 0.54
C ARG A 500 12.83 8.01 0.61
N LEU A 501 12.97 7.02 -0.28
CA LEU A 501 12.20 5.78 -0.20
C LEU A 501 12.72 4.94 0.98
N LEU A 502 11.82 4.45 1.84
CA LEU A 502 12.21 3.55 2.92
C LEU A 502 12.58 2.17 2.35
N ASP A 503 13.80 1.72 2.63
CA ASP A 503 14.29 0.38 2.27
C ASP A 503 14.05 -0.59 3.42
N TYR A 504 12.95 -1.33 3.36
CA TYR A 504 12.57 -2.30 4.39
C TYR A 504 13.63 -3.39 4.64
N GLN A 505 14.55 -3.67 3.70
CA GLN A 505 15.64 -4.62 3.91
C GLN A 505 16.67 -4.12 4.94
N ARG A 506 16.71 -2.80 5.17
CA ARG A 506 17.59 -2.15 6.15
C ARG A 506 16.86 -1.66 7.39
N ALA A 507 15.61 -2.09 7.56
CA ALA A 507 14.87 -1.83 8.78
C ALA A 507 15.70 -2.27 9.99
N LEU A 508 15.77 -1.41 11.00
CA LEU A 508 16.41 -1.69 12.29
C LEU A 508 15.70 -2.85 13.01
N VAL A 509 14.37 -2.90 12.91
CA VAL A 509 13.53 -3.93 13.50
C VAL A 509 12.39 -4.27 12.54
N LEU A 510 12.18 -5.57 12.33
CA LEU A 510 10.96 -6.14 11.79
C LEU A 510 10.31 -6.96 12.91
N ASN A 511 9.23 -6.45 13.50
CA ASN A 511 8.52 -7.11 14.59
C ASN A 511 7.20 -7.68 14.10
N GLY A 512 6.89 -8.91 14.51
CA GLY A 512 5.64 -9.58 14.21
C GLY A 512 5.61 -10.14 12.78
N GLN A 513 4.40 -10.32 12.27
CA GLN A 513 4.18 -10.85 10.93
C GLN A 513 4.18 -9.72 9.90
N VAL A 514 5.29 -9.60 9.18
CA VAL A 514 5.52 -8.64 8.09
C VAL A 514 5.96 -9.42 6.85
N LYS A 515 5.17 -9.39 5.77
CA LYS A 515 5.50 -10.07 4.50
C LYS A 515 5.96 -9.02 3.46
N MET A 516 7.15 -9.21 2.89
CA MET A 516 7.76 -8.31 1.91
C MET A 516 7.37 -8.65 0.47
N ASN A 517 7.31 -7.64 -0.41
CA ASN A 517 7.06 -7.76 -1.86
C ASN A 517 5.75 -8.44 -2.26
N VAL A 518 4.84 -8.59 -1.31
CA VAL A 518 3.53 -9.22 -1.50
C VAL A 518 2.51 -8.32 -0.83
N CYS A 519 1.36 -8.17 -1.48
CA CYS A 519 0.12 -7.74 -0.86
C CYS A 519 -0.86 -8.88 -1.04
N SER A 520 -0.86 -9.80 -0.09
CA SER A 520 -1.87 -10.86 -0.05
C SER A 520 -3.22 -10.19 0.17
N ASP A 521 -4.28 -10.72 -0.45
CA ASP A 521 -5.65 -10.35 -0.10
C ASP A 521 -5.86 -10.68 1.38
N LEU A 522 -5.55 -9.72 2.25
CA LEU A 522 -5.50 -9.82 3.70
C LEU A 522 -6.84 -10.22 4.34
N ASN A 523 -7.87 -10.48 3.54
CA ASN A 523 -9.24 -10.76 3.97
C ASN A 523 -10.03 -11.68 3.01
N LYS A 524 -9.41 -12.65 2.32
CA LYS A 524 -10.21 -13.66 1.59
C LYS A 524 -10.73 -14.81 2.47
N LEU A 525 -10.40 -14.84 3.76
CA LEU A 525 -10.81 -15.92 4.68
C LEU A 525 -11.65 -15.44 5.87
N CYS A 526 -11.55 -14.16 6.23
CA CYS A 526 -12.43 -13.49 7.18
C CYS A 526 -13.58 -12.81 6.44
N TYR A 527 -14.64 -13.57 6.18
CA TYR A 527 -15.92 -13.04 5.72
C TYR A 527 -16.77 -12.58 6.91
N ASP A 528 -17.82 -11.78 6.67
CA ASP A 528 -18.74 -11.27 7.70
C ASP A 528 -19.34 -12.35 8.61
N PHE A 529 -19.33 -13.61 8.17
CA PHE A 529 -19.86 -14.75 8.92
C PHE A 529 -18.79 -15.70 9.47
N THR A 530 -17.49 -15.46 9.23
CA THR A 530 -16.42 -16.37 9.67
C THR A 530 -16.41 -16.51 11.20
N CYS A 531 -16.48 -15.39 11.91
CA CYS A 531 -16.71 -15.35 13.35
C CYS A 531 -18.15 -14.94 13.63
N ILE A 532 -18.84 -15.65 14.52
CA ILE A 532 -20.20 -15.29 14.92
C ILE A 532 -20.21 -14.57 16.27
N HIS A 533 -21.38 -14.05 16.68
CA HIS A 533 -21.56 -13.28 17.91
C HIS A 533 -20.58 -12.11 18.10
N SER A 534 -20.20 -11.45 16.99
CA SER A 534 -19.24 -10.33 16.94
C SER A 534 -17.80 -10.70 17.37
N GLY A 535 -17.39 -11.96 17.19
CA GLY A 535 -15.99 -12.36 17.35
C GLY A 535 -15.09 -11.61 16.36
N VAL A 536 -13.88 -11.26 16.80
CA VAL A 536 -12.92 -10.54 15.93
C VAL A 536 -12.18 -11.55 15.08
N CYS A 537 -12.36 -11.49 13.76
CA CYS A 537 -11.68 -12.40 12.83
C CYS A 537 -10.26 -11.92 12.53
N SER A 538 -9.31 -12.86 12.59
CA SER A 538 -7.91 -12.69 12.22
C SER A 538 -7.45 -13.94 11.46
N THR A 539 -6.32 -13.88 10.75
CA THR A 539 -5.71 -15.08 10.15
C THR A 539 -4.51 -15.53 11.01
N ASN A 540 -4.40 -16.84 11.28
CA ASN A 540 -3.30 -17.44 12.03
C ASN A 540 -2.03 -17.62 11.16
N GLU A 541 -0.96 -18.18 11.74
CA GLU A 541 0.34 -18.39 11.06
C GLU A 541 0.28 -19.32 9.83
N ASN A 542 -0.77 -20.15 9.75
CA ASN A 542 -1.01 -21.06 8.63
C ASN A 542 -1.94 -20.44 7.56
N ASP A 543 -2.19 -19.13 7.63
CA ASP A 543 -3.18 -18.42 6.82
C ASP A 543 -4.60 -19.03 6.98
N GLU A 544 -4.99 -19.53 8.16
CA GLU A 544 -6.36 -20.00 8.47
C GLU A 544 -7.11 -18.97 9.32
N PRO A 545 -8.46 -18.85 9.21
CA PRO A 545 -9.23 -17.93 10.03
C PRO A 545 -9.22 -18.33 11.52
N ASN A 546 -9.04 -17.35 12.38
CA ASN A 546 -9.02 -17.47 13.84
C ASN A 546 -9.90 -16.37 14.46
N CYS A 547 -10.84 -16.79 15.29
CA CYS A 547 -11.79 -15.88 15.94
C CYS A 547 -11.37 -15.61 17.39
N ASP A 548 -11.17 -14.33 17.73
CA ASP A 548 -11.08 -13.91 19.12
C ASP A 548 -12.49 -13.77 19.71
N CYS A 549 -12.83 -14.69 20.61
CA CYS A 549 -14.14 -14.78 21.25
C CYS A 549 -14.20 -14.11 22.64
N ILE A 550 -13.10 -13.54 23.13
CA ILE A 550 -12.97 -13.19 24.55
C ILE A 550 -13.99 -12.14 25.01
N GLU A 551 -14.35 -11.19 24.14
CA GLU A 551 -15.35 -10.14 24.43
C GLU A 551 -16.79 -10.54 24.04
N THR A 552 -17.01 -11.76 23.53
CA THR A 552 -18.31 -12.21 23.02
C THR A 552 -19.15 -12.95 24.04
N SER A 553 -18.54 -13.41 25.14
CA SER A 553 -19.06 -14.43 26.07
C SER A 553 -19.24 -15.84 25.50
N TYR A 554 -18.95 -16.07 24.21
CA TYR A 554 -18.91 -17.40 23.60
C TYR A 554 -17.49 -17.95 23.51
N ILE A 555 -17.37 -19.24 23.22
CA ILE A 555 -16.12 -19.94 22.97
C ILE A 555 -16.20 -20.76 21.68
N GLY A 556 -15.12 -21.47 21.34
CA GLY A 556 -15.02 -22.26 20.12
C GLY A 556 -14.32 -21.49 18.99
N GLU A 557 -13.92 -22.20 17.94
CA GLU A 557 -13.12 -21.64 16.84
C GLU A 557 -13.82 -20.51 16.09
N ARG A 558 -15.17 -20.46 16.15
CA ARG A 558 -15.99 -19.44 15.50
C ARG A 558 -16.84 -18.62 16.48
N CYS A 559 -16.62 -18.76 17.79
CA CYS A 559 -17.43 -18.15 18.85
C CYS A 559 -18.89 -18.63 18.85
N ASP A 560 -19.10 -19.91 18.56
CA ASP A 560 -20.40 -20.55 18.36
C ASP A 560 -20.84 -21.47 19.50
N LYS A 561 -19.96 -21.70 20.48
CA LYS A 561 -20.22 -22.61 21.60
C LYS A 561 -20.42 -21.84 22.88
N LEU A 562 -21.35 -22.31 23.71
CA LEU A 562 -21.55 -21.76 25.05
C LEU A 562 -20.38 -22.16 25.97
N PRO A 563 -19.84 -21.24 26.77
CA PRO A 563 -18.82 -21.56 27.76
C PRO A 563 -19.44 -22.31 28.95
N LYS A 564 -18.56 -22.89 29.77
CA LYS A 564 -18.96 -23.37 31.10
C LYS A 564 -19.37 -22.18 31.98
N GLY A 565 -20.43 -22.36 32.76
CA GLY A 565 -20.97 -21.34 33.65
C GLY A 565 -21.20 -21.86 35.07
N PHE A 566 -21.35 -20.92 35.99
CA PHE A 566 -21.73 -21.17 37.37
C PHE A 566 -23.22 -20.93 37.54
N TYR A 567 -23.90 -21.90 38.15
CA TYR A 567 -25.28 -21.76 38.56
C TYR A 567 -25.35 -21.14 39.96
N PHE A 568 -26.22 -20.15 40.12
CA PHE A 568 -26.53 -19.50 41.38
C PHE A 568 -27.99 -19.83 41.71
N GLY A 569 -28.25 -20.50 42.84
CA GLY A 569 -29.62 -20.86 43.24
C GLY A 569 -29.72 -21.61 44.56
N LYS A 570 -30.95 -21.81 45.05
CA LYS A 570 -31.23 -22.27 46.43
C LYS A 570 -30.82 -23.73 46.75
N HIS A 571 -30.74 -24.61 45.76
CA HIS A 571 -30.56 -26.05 46.00
C HIS A 571 -29.30 -26.56 45.28
N HIS A 572 -28.10 -26.35 45.84
CA HIS A 572 -26.81 -26.94 45.42
C HIS A 572 -25.91 -26.12 44.47
N SER A 573 -25.53 -24.86 44.77
CA SER A 573 -24.18 -24.28 44.47
C SER A 573 -24.07 -22.78 44.81
N ILE A 574 -22.86 -22.42 45.26
CA ILE A 574 -22.21 -21.10 45.46
C ILE A 574 -23.16 -19.89 45.60
N GLY A 575 -23.32 -19.42 46.84
CA GLY A 575 -24.06 -18.19 47.14
C GLY A 575 -23.49 -16.97 46.39
N SER A 576 -22.17 -16.79 46.43
CA SER A 576 -21.47 -15.73 45.70
C SER A 576 -20.04 -16.13 45.38
N ILE A 577 -19.52 -15.66 44.26
CA ILE A 577 -18.09 -15.73 43.94
C ILE A 577 -17.48 -14.37 44.30
N GLU A 578 -16.40 -14.38 45.09
CA GLU A 578 -15.57 -13.22 45.34
C GLU A 578 -14.18 -13.47 44.77
N TYR A 579 -13.78 -12.63 43.81
CA TYR A 579 -12.47 -12.64 43.22
C TYR A 579 -11.68 -11.43 43.73
N VAL A 580 -10.60 -11.70 44.46
CA VAL A 580 -9.66 -10.68 44.95
C VAL A 580 -8.62 -10.46 43.86
N ILE A 581 -8.58 -9.24 43.32
CA ILE A 581 -7.71 -8.89 42.22
C ILE A 581 -6.27 -8.78 42.75
N PRO A 582 -5.31 -9.56 42.23
CA PRO A 582 -3.95 -9.62 42.78
C PRO A 582 -3.19 -8.30 42.68
N LYS A 583 -3.49 -7.53 41.63
CA LYS A 583 -2.89 -6.23 41.33
C LYS A 583 -3.97 -5.16 41.38
N VAL A 584 -3.65 -4.03 42.01
CA VAL A 584 -4.58 -2.90 42.08
C VAL A 584 -4.57 -2.16 40.75
N TYR A 585 -5.73 -2.05 40.10
CA TYR A 585 -5.86 -1.33 38.81
C TYR A 585 -6.47 0.06 39.01
N GLN A 586 -5.99 1.00 38.19
CA GLN A 586 -6.58 2.32 38.00
C GLN A 586 -6.91 2.47 36.52
N THR A 587 -8.17 2.70 36.18
CA THR A 587 -8.63 2.59 34.80
C THR A 587 -9.48 3.78 34.40
N ASP A 588 -9.25 4.29 33.20
CA ASP A 588 -10.13 5.24 32.55
C ASP A 588 -11.14 4.54 31.64
N ASN A 589 -10.87 3.29 31.25
CA ASN A 589 -11.73 2.49 30.42
C ASN A 589 -11.85 1.07 31.00
N ASP A 590 -13.08 0.55 31.08
CA ASP A 590 -13.33 -0.84 31.47
C ASP A 590 -14.19 -1.52 30.41
N ILE A 591 -13.88 -2.78 30.12
CA ILE A 591 -14.72 -3.67 29.30
C ILE A 591 -14.98 -4.91 30.12
N ILE A 592 -16.26 -5.19 30.38
CA ILE A 592 -16.72 -6.38 31.08
C ILE A 592 -17.75 -7.08 30.19
N SER A 593 -17.51 -8.35 29.86
CA SER A 593 -18.45 -9.18 29.09
C SER A 593 -18.72 -10.49 29.81
N PHE A 594 -19.96 -10.97 29.76
CA PHE A 594 -20.35 -12.26 30.35
C PHE A 594 -21.68 -12.74 29.75
N GLY A 595 -21.88 -14.04 29.82
CA GLY A 595 -23.14 -14.69 29.50
C GLY A 595 -24.05 -14.74 30.72
N LEU A 596 -25.34 -14.45 30.52
CA LEU A 596 -26.37 -14.52 31.55
C LEU A 596 -27.54 -15.37 31.06
N GLN A 597 -27.99 -16.30 31.88
CA GLN A 597 -29.24 -17.02 31.67
C GLN A 597 -30.07 -17.01 32.95
N THR A 598 -31.24 -16.37 32.93
CA THR A 598 -32.07 -16.21 34.14
C THR A 598 -33.54 -16.02 33.79
N SER A 599 -34.42 -16.49 34.67
CA SER A 599 -35.85 -16.15 34.70
C SER A 599 -36.20 -15.23 35.86
N SER A 600 -35.20 -14.78 36.62
CA SER A 600 -35.39 -13.92 37.78
C SER A 600 -35.60 -12.48 37.35
N ILE A 601 -36.77 -11.92 37.63
CA ILE A 601 -37.13 -10.54 37.30
C ILE A 601 -36.36 -9.49 38.09
N SER A 602 -35.59 -9.88 39.11
CA SER A 602 -34.69 -9.01 39.87
C SER A 602 -33.50 -9.80 40.37
N ALA A 603 -32.29 -9.31 40.07
CA ALA A 603 -31.05 -10.01 40.31
C ALA A 603 -29.87 -9.03 40.40
N GLN A 604 -29.01 -9.16 41.39
CA GLN A 604 -27.71 -8.48 41.39
C GLN A 604 -26.68 -9.44 40.80
N ILE A 605 -26.10 -9.05 39.66
CA ILE A 605 -25.29 -9.96 38.85
C ILE A 605 -23.84 -9.88 39.25
N PHE A 606 -23.25 -8.67 39.21
CA PHE A 606 -21.90 -8.45 39.68
C PHE A 606 -21.70 -7.06 40.28
N ARG A 607 -20.64 -6.92 41.06
CA ARG A 607 -20.10 -5.67 41.59
C ARG A 607 -18.58 -5.69 41.54
N LEU A 608 -17.99 -4.78 40.78
CA LEU A 608 -16.57 -4.47 40.81
C LEU A 608 -16.37 -3.29 41.75
N GLU A 609 -15.48 -3.40 42.73
CA GLU A 609 -15.30 -2.39 43.78
C GLU A 609 -13.84 -2.13 44.16
N SER A 610 -13.61 -0.93 44.71
CA SER A 610 -12.33 -0.54 45.30
C SER A 610 -12.16 -1.08 46.72
N ASP A 611 -10.92 -1.05 47.22
CA ASP A 611 -10.55 -1.43 48.61
C ASP A 611 -11.48 -0.85 49.68
N LEU A 612 -11.77 0.45 49.60
CA LEU A 612 -12.60 1.20 50.53
C LEU A 612 -14.07 1.36 50.09
N ASN A 613 -14.51 0.64 49.05
CA ASN A 613 -15.85 0.75 48.46
C ASN A 613 -16.27 2.17 48.00
N LEU A 614 -15.28 3.05 47.78
CA LEU A 614 -15.50 4.42 47.29
C LEU A 614 -15.81 4.43 45.78
N TYR A 615 -15.27 3.47 45.03
CA TYR A 615 -15.50 3.30 43.61
C TYR A 615 -16.20 1.96 43.36
N SER A 616 -17.23 1.94 42.52
CA SER A 616 -17.91 0.70 42.16
C SER A 616 -18.57 0.75 40.78
N LEU A 617 -18.59 -0.39 40.09
CA LEU A 617 -19.37 -0.62 38.88
C LEU A 617 -20.21 -1.89 39.07
N GLU A 618 -21.53 -1.74 38.93
CA GLU A 618 -22.49 -2.82 39.22
C GLU A 618 -23.45 -3.01 38.07
N TYR A 619 -23.84 -4.27 37.82
CA TYR A 619 -24.94 -4.62 36.93
C TYR A 619 -26.03 -5.36 37.71
N GLU A 620 -27.26 -4.87 37.58
CA GLU A 620 -28.44 -5.37 38.27
C GLU A 620 -29.62 -5.45 37.30
N ILE A 621 -30.49 -6.43 37.52
CA ILE A 621 -31.83 -6.49 36.95
C ILE A 621 -32.80 -6.09 38.06
N ILE A 622 -33.68 -5.13 37.80
CA ILE A 622 -34.72 -4.71 38.75
C ILE A 622 -36.02 -4.58 37.98
N ARG A 623 -37.02 -5.38 38.35
CA ARG A 623 -38.33 -5.47 37.68
C ARG A 623 -38.17 -5.56 36.16
N GLU A 624 -37.39 -6.54 35.70
CA GLU A 624 -37.12 -6.85 34.28
C GLU A 624 -36.36 -5.77 33.49
N ARG A 625 -35.88 -4.71 34.14
CA ARG A 625 -35.02 -3.70 33.51
C ARG A 625 -33.59 -3.86 33.95
N SER A 626 -32.67 -3.60 33.02
CA SER A 626 -31.23 -3.61 33.28
C SER A 626 -30.79 -2.28 33.87
N TYR A 627 -30.02 -2.35 34.95
CA TYR A 627 -29.45 -1.20 35.65
C TYR A 627 -27.93 -1.34 35.72
N ILE A 628 -27.25 -0.23 35.46
CA ILE A 628 -25.82 -0.08 35.73
C ILE A 628 -25.66 1.02 36.77
N LYS A 629 -24.99 0.69 37.88
CA LYS A 629 -24.66 1.67 38.93
C LYS A 629 -23.17 1.93 38.91
N LEU A 630 -22.80 3.19 38.77
CA LEU A 630 -21.43 3.66 38.75
C LEU A 630 -21.20 4.60 39.93
N ASN A 631 -20.25 4.28 40.80
CA ASN A 631 -19.74 5.18 41.81
C ASN A 631 -18.27 5.50 41.49
N MET A 632 -17.95 6.79 41.38
CA MET A 632 -16.61 7.29 41.08
C MET A 632 -16.02 8.09 42.25
N GLY A 633 -16.20 7.61 43.48
CA GLY A 633 -15.68 8.29 44.69
C GLY A 633 -16.57 9.41 45.21
N THR A 634 -17.82 9.51 44.76
CA THR A 634 -18.76 10.54 45.24
C THR A 634 -19.77 9.96 46.24
N LYS A 635 -20.51 10.83 46.95
CA LYS A 635 -21.55 10.40 47.91
C LYS A 635 -22.77 9.74 47.24
N GLN A 636 -22.98 9.95 45.94
CA GLN A 636 -24.13 9.41 45.21
C GLN A 636 -23.67 8.64 43.96
N SER A 637 -24.22 7.46 43.74
CA SER A 637 -23.92 6.68 42.53
C SER A 637 -24.74 7.18 41.34
N ASP A 638 -24.09 7.26 40.18
CA ASP A 638 -24.79 7.42 38.90
C ASP A 638 -25.51 6.13 38.56
N VAL A 639 -26.82 6.23 38.31
CA VAL A 639 -27.66 5.09 37.95
C VAL A 639 -28.12 5.26 36.52
N TYR A 640 -27.80 4.25 35.71
CA TYR A 640 -28.23 4.09 34.34
C TYR A 640 -29.23 2.95 34.27
N SER A 641 -30.31 3.11 33.50
CA SER A 641 -31.32 2.08 33.31
C SER A 641 -31.69 1.94 31.84
N GLY A 642 -31.96 0.72 31.39
CA GLY A 642 -32.36 0.43 30.01
C GLY A 642 -33.35 -0.72 29.96
N VAL A 643 -34.13 -0.77 28.89
CA VAL A 643 -34.99 -1.92 28.59
C VAL A 643 -34.16 -2.96 27.85
N ALA A 644 -33.89 -4.09 28.50
CA ALA A 644 -33.29 -5.25 27.87
C ALA A 644 -33.99 -6.51 28.39
N TYR A 645 -34.46 -7.35 27.48
CA TYR A 645 -35.19 -8.58 27.81
C TYR A 645 -34.18 -9.70 28.07
N VAL A 646 -33.71 -9.82 29.31
CA VAL A 646 -32.69 -10.81 29.71
C VAL A 646 -33.22 -11.82 30.75
N THR A 647 -34.53 -11.79 31.02
CA THR A 647 -35.20 -12.58 32.07
C THR A 647 -36.12 -13.66 31.50
N ASP A 648 -35.93 -14.03 30.23
CA ASP A 648 -36.75 -15.00 29.50
C ASP A 648 -36.30 -16.46 29.70
N GLY A 649 -35.23 -16.69 30.48
CA GLY A 649 -34.64 -18.00 30.70
C GLY A 649 -33.68 -18.46 29.60
N MET A 650 -33.44 -17.63 28.56
CA MET A 650 -32.48 -17.89 27.50
C MET A 650 -31.11 -17.29 27.83
N TYR A 651 -30.09 -17.73 27.09
CA TYR A 651 -28.73 -17.19 27.24
C TYR A 651 -28.60 -15.88 26.48
N HIS A 652 -28.11 -14.85 27.17
CA HIS A 652 -27.80 -13.55 26.60
C HIS A 652 -26.33 -13.17 26.84
N ALA A 653 -25.69 -12.63 25.81
CA ALA A 653 -24.35 -12.07 25.90
C ALA A 653 -24.44 -10.59 26.32
N ILE A 654 -23.91 -10.27 27.50
CA ILE A 654 -23.94 -8.92 28.06
C ILE A 654 -22.54 -8.33 27.99
N LYS A 655 -22.43 -7.12 27.44
CA LYS A 655 -21.17 -6.35 27.37
C LYS A 655 -21.38 -4.94 27.89
N ILE A 656 -20.55 -4.54 28.84
CA ILE A 656 -20.54 -3.21 29.45
C ILE A 656 -19.21 -2.54 29.13
N ILE A 657 -19.28 -1.37 28.51
CA ILE A 657 -18.12 -0.54 28.21
C ILE A 657 -18.23 0.74 29.02
N ARG A 658 -17.25 0.99 29.88
CA ARG A 658 -17.08 2.28 30.54
C ARG A 658 -15.94 3.03 29.86
N ARG A 659 -16.18 4.30 29.51
CA ARG A 659 -15.16 5.27 29.08
C ARG A 659 -15.30 6.52 29.92
N PHE A 660 -14.41 6.71 30.89
CA PHE A 660 -14.52 7.71 31.94
C PHE A 660 -15.87 7.57 32.69
N SER A 661 -16.72 8.59 32.69
CA SER A 661 -18.08 8.55 33.25
C SER A 661 -19.15 8.08 32.27
N ILE A 662 -18.80 7.79 31.01
CA ILE A 662 -19.73 7.31 29.98
C ILE A 662 -19.86 5.79 30.05
N ILE A 663 -21.09 5.31 30.06
CA ILE A 663 -21.44 3.89 30.08
C ILE A 663 -22.18 3.50 28.80
N GLU A 664 -21.80 2.38 28.22
CA GLU A 664 -22.53 1.71 27.16
C GLU A 664 -22.86 0.28 27.59
N LEU A 665 -24.09 -0.16 27.31
CA LEU A 665 -24.56 -1.51 27.52
C LEU A 665 -24.94 -2.12 26.18
N TYR A 666 -24.46 -3.33 25.92
CA TYR A 666 -24.84 -4.15 24.79
C TYR A 666 -25.41 -5.47 25.31
N VAL A 667 -26.50 -5.92 24.71
CA VAL A 667 -27.11 -7.22 24.94
C VAL A 667 -27.26 -7.89 23.57
N ASP A 668 -26.68 -9.06 23.41
CA ASP A 668 -26.65 -9.84 22.16
C ASP A 668 -26.16 -9.02 20.95
N GLY A 669 -25.14 -8.19 21.19
CA GLY A 669 -24.57 -7.27 20.19
C GLY A 669 -25.39 -6.01 19.93
N THR A 670 -26.61 -5.91 20.47
CA THR A 670 -27.47 -4.73 20.31
C THR A 670 -27.21 -3.71 21.40
N ARG A 671 -26.95 -2.45 21.02
CA ARG A 671 -26.74 -1.36 21.98
C ARG A 671 -28.06 -0.98 22.66
N ILE A 672 -28.08 -1.05 23.98
CA ILE A 672 -29.24 -0.65 24.79
C ILE A 672 -29.18 0.84 25.06
N LYS A 673 -30.27 1.54 24.78
CA LYS A 673 -30.42 2.95 25.12
C LYS A 673 -30.57 3.08 26.63
N LEU A 674 -29.57 3.70 27.26
CA LEU A 674 -29.57 3.96 28.71
C LEU A 674 -30.14 5.34 29.03
N GLU A 675 -31.02 5.37 30.02
CA GLU A 675 -31.60 6.56 30.65
C GLU A 675 -31.00 6.76 32.04
N GLY A 676 -30.79 8.01 32.47
CA GLY A 676 -30.19 8.33 33.76
C GLY A 676 -28.72 8.76 33.68
N GLY A 677 -28.02 8.76 34.82
CA GLY A 677 -26.69 9.35 35.02
C GLY A 677 -26.72 10.87 35.25
N ASN A 678 -25.92 11.37 36.19
CA ASN A 678 -25.89 12.79 36.53
C ASN A 678 -25.26 13.62 35.39
N LYS A 679 -25.94 14.69 34.96
CA LYS A 679 -25.42 15.58 33.89
C LYS A 679 -24.10 16.24 34.28
N TYR A 680 -23.85 16.45 35.58
CA TYR A 680 -22.61 17.04 36.09
C TYR A 680 -21.40 16.10 36.02
N SER A 681 -21.57 14.79 36.24
CA SER A 681 -20.46 13.81 36.14
C SER A 681 -20.02 13.56 34.69
N ARG A 682 -20.87 13.86 33.70
CA ARG A 682 -20.52 13.84 32.27
C ARG A 682 -19.70 15.05 31.80
N GLN A 683 -19.67 16.16 32.56
CA GLN A 683 -18.93 17.39 32.22
C GLN A 683 -17.49 17.42 32.75
N LEU A 684 -17.12 16.47 33.61
CA LEU A 684 -15.76 16.34 34.13
C LEU A 684 -14.96 15.46 33.17
N GLU A 685 -13.96 16.05 32.50
CA GLU A 685 -13.14 15.38 31.46
C GLU A 685 -12.26 14.23 31.99
N GLN A 686 -12.11 14.08 33.30
CA GLN A 686 -11.32 12.99 33.91
C GLN A 686 -12.03 12.39 35.13
N GLN A 687 -12.44 11.13 35.02
CA GLN A 687 -12.91 10.29 36.13
C GLN A 687 -12.34 8.87 35.99
N THR A 688 -11.21 8.66 36.66
CA THR A 688 -10.51 7.36 36.73
C THR A 688 -11.15 6.49 37.83
N PHE A 689 -11.43 5.21 37.54
CA PHE A 689 -11.81 4.24 38.56
C PHE A 689 -10.56 3.89 39.34
N LEU A 690 -10.45 4.36 40.57
CA LEU A 690 -9.29 4.12 41.40
C LEU A 690 -9.38 2.82 42.18
N LYS A 691 -8.27 2.09 42.21
CA LYS A 691 -7.99 0.96 43.08
C LYS A 691 -8.99 -0.20 42.99
N GLN A 692 -9.30 -0.68 41.79
CA GLN A 692 -10.07 -1.91 41.62
C GLN A 692 -9.39 -3.06 42.38
N GLN A 693 -10.11 -3.69 43.32
CA GLN A 693 -9.54 -4.72 44.19
C GLN A 693 -10.42 -5.98 44.30
N ARG A 694 -11.76 -5.84 44.21
CA ARG A 694 -12.66 -6.98 44.39
C ARG A 694 -13.74 -7.02 43.33
N LEU A 695 -13.98 -8.21 42.80
CA LEU A 695 -15.11 -8.52 41.92
C LEU A 695 -15.99 -9.55 42.61
N ARG A 696 -17.24 -9.16 42.88
CA ARG A 696 -18.27 -10.06 43.44
C ARG A 696 -19.30 -10.41 42.39
N ILE A 697 -19.70 -11.67 42.34
CA ILE A 697 -20.63 -12.22 41.35
C ILE A 697 -21.67 -13.07 42.07
N GLY A 698 -22.94 -12.93 41.70
CA GLY A 698 -24.05 -13.72 42.27
C GLY A 698 -24.68 -13.11 43.54
N ASN A 699 -25.17 -13.94 44.46
CA ASN A 699 -25.97 -13.54 45.62
C ASN A 699 -25.11 -13.04 46.80
N PHE A 700 -24.27 -12.02 46.60
CA PHE A 700 -23.39 -11.45 47.64
C PHE A 700 -24.08 -10.43 48.57
N LYS A 701 -25.35 -10.10 48.35
CA LYS A 701 -26.21 -9.34 49.29
C LYS A 701 -27.36 -10.22 49.77
N ASN A 702 -27.56 -10.29 51.08
CA ASN A 702 -28.58 -11.13 51.73
C ASN A 702 -30.03 -10.85 51.28
N ALA A 703 -30.33 -9.69 50.68
CA ALA A 703 -31.69 -9.25 50.36
C ALA A 703 -32.17 -9.60 48.93
N SER A 704 -31.33 -10.15 48.05
CA SER A 704 -31.70 -10.42 46.65
C SER A 704 -31.15 -11.76 46.17
N HIS A 705 -31.83 -12.84 46.53
CA HIS A 705 -31.51 -14.17 46.01
C HIS A 705 -32.18 -14.33 44.64
N TRP A 706 -31.37 -14.57 43.62
CA TRP A 706 -31.83 -14.87 42.27
C TRP A 706 -31.33 -16.23 41.81
N ASN A 707 -32.04 -16.80 40.84
CA ASN A 707 -31.70 -18.08 40.22
C ASN A 707 -31.27 -17.86 38.77
N GLY A 708 -30.11 -18.40 38.40
CA GLY A 708 -29.65 -18.42 37.01
C GLY A 708 -28.16 -18.73 36.86
N ILE A 709 -27.65 -18.57 35.65
CA ILE A 709 -26.28 -18.95 35.26
C ILE A 709 -25.51 -17.71 34.82
N ILE A 710 -24.25 -17.61 35.25
CA ILE A 710 -23.26 -16.69 34.68
C ILE A 710 -22.15 -17.51 34.06
N ALA A 711 -21.77 -17.20 32.83
CA ALA A 711 -20.77 -17.96 32.08
C ALA A 711 -19.82 -17.05 31.30
N GLY A 712 -18.59 -17.51 31.06
CA GLY A 712 -17.62 -16.80 30.19
C GLY A 712 -17.36 -15.33 30.55
N MET A 713 -17.27 -15.02 31.85
CA MET A 713 -17.01 -13.65 32.30
C MET A 713 -15.57 -13.25 31.99
N PHE A 714 -15.41 -12.07 31.39
CA PHE A 714 -14.14 -11.45 31.03
C PHE A 714 -14.09 -10.01 31.53
N ASN A 715 -12.91 -9.59 31.99
CA ASN A 715 -12.58 -8.20 32.26
C ASN A 715 -11.25 -7.86 31.56
N LYS A 716 -11.23 -6.78 30.77
CA LYS A 716 -10.04 -6.36 30.02
C LYS A 716 -8.79 -6.09 30.87
N ASN A 717 -8.96 -5.71 32.13
CA ASN A 717 -7.84 -5.29 32.97
C ASN A 717 -7.18 -6.48 33.71
N PHE A 718 -7.97 -7.49 34.07
CA PHE A 718 -7.53 -8.70 34.74
C PHE A 718 -8.38 -9.85 34.20
N SER A 719 -7.76 -10.69 33.36
CA SER A 719 -8.43 -11.81 32.69
C SER A 719 -8.57 -13.01 33.61
#